data_AF-A0A8H4JTQ2-F1
#
_entry.id   AF-A0A8H4JTQ2-F1
#
_cell.length_a   1.000
_cell.length_b   1.000
_cell.length_c   1.000
_cell.angle_alpha   90.00
_cell.angle_beta   90.00
_cell.angle_gamma   90.00
#
_symmetry.space_group_name_H-M   'P 1'
#
loop_
_entity.id
_entity.type
_entity.pdbx_description
1 polymer ?
#
loop_
_entity_poly.entity_id
_entity_poly.type
_entity_poly.pdbx_seq_one_letter_code
_entity_poly.pdbx_strand_id
1 'polypeptide(L)'
;MSSQFIAAGWPIDSKSQRFIFDGATQKTFDQEHDQAVTKRLQNNKLQEYDEIIAISEETLNTTLRIRYSNILKKKKDIRLRDFRHVIPDFGVMKAEFAAPHLQLVTSGNGGETVHFFVNFRSGTFEWWRGSSPDNFQKFVQKVDGWSIALKVSFNEKKLVRSPDPIQKQISSIAPGSYSVSQILLTLSNASVASIDWDASYLPATPNIKTKRDMYDTVLAAFKRYFEQYIDWLGRGPYSVLGYAIKVNKTDDNQLPSEFQPTAVFLRTQIYTPCTQEFKDHFPNTKRPIRGGLDALMFLQMTGNKALPGPTGYNDSLPVNWVTGKVDCSMTMSKAVFWDAYLATKFSEFNLQTMSIANDIWWWIRTDNRGLDNPWKLTPDGKPSTARWSPTDKGAEFHWHEGDNMKIGDQEFDTWDTIVRNYMNWKPGTDEVEIFMWVTSMRIVHYHSGMDGGMFRNVVELKWSLKLRLNTIKDGRLETVITADSPKVTSQQINDDSRQWWRMRDDDMKVFEKKTEESVMEALAKRDFTKDLSAILNDRSKFIFPGAGEFAMREPKFNDRGDLQLDLRFEGAEIVVDDTFHLIVNAEDTPPHRKWVKVVAVNAKRWKAVLVEKQSEGTEFQLSDGNLVVDVEGMPTGPRARPQNSESDSVMRHVEFDSLDGVKCEFSITGSEVTFSWDNGRTWNRRFYIKDGWLGFLFGDSDPYEDDDGQFMLDAVY
;
A
#
# COMPACT_ATOMS: atom_id res chain seq x y z
N MET A 1 16.77 -24.07 -23.74
CA MET A 1 16.03 -22.94 -23.14
C MET A 1 16.85 -22.41 -21.98
N SER A 2 17.33 -21.18 -21.85
CA SER A 2 17.44 -19.98 -22.70
C SER A 2 18.60 -19.16 -22.10
N SER A 3 19.72 -19.02 -22.80
CA SER A 3 20.93 -18.31 -22.36
C SER A 3 20.92 -16.82 -22.73
N GLN A 4 19.77 -16.15 -22.64
CA GLN A 4 19.54 -14.79 -23.18
C GLN A 4 19.32 -13.67 -22.13
N PHE A 5 19.72 -13.87 -20.88
CA PHE A 5 19.64 -12.82 -19.85
C PHE A 5 20.99 -12.15 -19.52
N ILE A 6 22.04 -12.41 -20.30
CA ILE A 6 23.40 -11.96 -19.99
C ILE A 6 23.75 -10.73 -20.83
N ALA A 7 23.16 -9.60 -20.50
CA ALA A 7 23.73 -8.29 -20.87
C ALA A 7 23.35 -7.29 -19.76
N ALA A 8 24.29 -7.07 -18.84
CA ALA A 8 24.32 -6.11 -17.73
C ALA A 8 23.74 -6.45 -16.34
N GLY A 9 23.18 -7.62 -16.07
CA GLY A 9 22.65 -7.90 -14.72
C GLY A 9 22.37 -9.37 -14.49
N TRP A 10 22.43 -9.76 -13.22
CA TRP A 10 22.30 -11.11 -12.68
C TRP A 10 21.16 -11.93 -13.33
N PRO A 11 21.32 -13.26 -13.47
CA PRO A 11 20.28 -14.11 -14.02
C PRO A 11 18.99 -13.96 -13.21
N ILE A 12 17.89 -13.60 -13.87
CA ILE A 12 16.56 -13.56 -13.24
C ILE A 12 15.90 -14.91 -13.49
N ASP A 13 15.34 -15.53 -12.46
CA ASP A 13 14.57 -16.76 -12.60
C ASP A 13 13.30 -16.47 -13.40
N SER A 14 13.14 -17.16 -14.52
CA SER A 14 11.94 -17.06 -15.37
C SER A 14 10.62 -17.37 -14.65
N LYS A 15 10.63 -18.15 -13.56
CA LYS A 15 9.42 -18.51 -12.80
C LYS A 15 9.16 -17.58 -11.63
N SER A 16 10.14 -17.35 -10.76
CA SER A 16 9.97 -16.47 -9.60
C SER A 16 10.16 -14.98 -9.92
N GLN A 17 10.72 -14.67 -11.10
CA GLN A 17 11.07 -13.32 -11.53
C GLN A 17 12.02 -12.59 -10.57
N ARG A 18 12.75 -13.34 -9.72
CA ARG A 18 13.75 -12.81 -8.77
C ARG A 18 15.16 -12.99 -9.30
N PHE A 19 16.10 -12.17 -8.80
CA PHE A 19 17.52 -12.40 -9.02
C PHE A 19 17.95 -13.78 -8.48
N ILE A 20 18.65 -14.54 -9.33
CA ILE A 20 19.34 -15.78 -8.95
C ILE A 20 20.74 -15.37 -8.55
N PHE A 21 21.02 -15.49 -7.27
CA PHE A 21 22.34 -15.35 -6.71
C PHE A 21 23.07 -16.69 -6.76
N ASP A 22 24.39 -16.66 -6.97
CA ASP A 22 25.20 -17.84 -6.66
C ASP A 22 25.19 -18.10 -5.15
N GLY A 23 25.63 -19.30 -4.73
CA GLY A 23 25.55 -19.69 -3.32
C GLY A 23 26.35 -18.78 -2.38
N ALA A 24 27.44 -18.17 -2.86
CA ALA A 24 28.24 -17.24 -2.06
C ALA A 24 27.49 -15.92 -1.86
N THR A 25 26.95 -15.36 -2.95
CA THR A 25 26.18 -14.12 -2.95
C THR A 25 24.90 -14.25 -2.13
N GLN A 26 24.20 -15.39 -2.22
CA GLN A 26 23.03 -15.68 -1.40
C GLN A 26 23.37 -15.68 0.10
N LYS A 27 24.51 -16.29 0.47
CA LYS A 27 24.98 -16.30 1.85
C LYS A 27 25.27 -14.89 2.36
N THR A 28 25.91 -14.04 1.57
CA THR A 28 26.13 -12.63 1.92
C THR A 28 24.79 -11.89 2.12
N PHE A 29 23.81 -12.15 1.26
CA PHE A 29 22.45 -11.58 1.38
C PHE A 29 21.73 -12.04 2.65
N ASP A 30 21.85 -13.32 3.00
CA ASP A 30 21.25 -13.90 4.21
C ASP A 30 21.85 -13.30 5.48
N GLN A 31 23.17 -13.15 5.54
CA GLN A 31 23.85 -12.52 6.67
C GLN A 31 23.50 -11.04 6.82
N GLU A 32 23.42 -10.34 5.69
CA GLU A 32 22.98 -8.95 5.65
C GLU A 32 21.54 -8.80 6.16
N HIS A 33 20.65 -9.68 5.73
CA HIS A 33 19.26 -9.74 6.17
C HIS A 33 19.16 -9.90 7.70
N ASP A 34 19.85 -10.88 8.28
CA ASP A 34 19.78 -11.17 9.71
C ASP A 34 20.24 -9.97 10.57
N GLN A 35 21.29 -9.28 10.12
CA GLN A 35 21.78 -8.05 10.77
C GLN A 35 20.80 -6.89 10.62
N ALA A 36 20.21 -6.72 9.43
CA ALA A 36 19.25 -5.66 9.16
C ALA A 36 17.96 -5.84 9.99
N VAL A 37 17.44 -7.07 10.11
CA VAL A 37 16.29 -7.41 10.97
C VAL A 37 16.58 -7.08 12.43
N THR A 38 17.76 -7.46 12.92
CA THR A 38 18.17 -7.17 14.31
C THR A 38 18.17 -5.67 14.59
N LYS A 39 18.81 -4.88 13.71
CA LYS A 39 18.84 -3.41 13.85
C LYS A 39 17.44 -2.80 13.76
N ARG A 40 16.60 -3.36 12.88
CA ARG A 40 15.20 -2.94 12.72
C ARG A 40 14.38 -3.11 14.01
N LEU A 41 14.67 -4.13 14.81
CA LEU A 41 13.99 -4.35 16.09
C LEU A 41 14.59 -3.52 17.25
N GLN A 42 15.88 -3.15 17.19
CA GLN A 42 16.58 -2.56 18.34
C GLN A 42 16.39 -1.05 18.54
N ASN A 43 16.18 -0.24 17.50
CA ASN A 43 15.95 1.21 17.71
C ASN A 43 15.40 1.96 16.49
N ASN A 44 14.39 1.40 15.82
CA ASN A 44 13.75 2.10 14.71
C ASN A 44 12.81 3.19 15.20
N LYS A 45 13.22 4.47 15.09
CA LYS A 45 12.32 5.59 15.32
C LYS A 45 11.57 5.91 14.02
N LEU A 46 10.25 6.01 14.05
CA LEU A 46 9.44 6.48 12.91
C LEU A 46 9.62 7.99 12.61
N GLN A 47 10.55 8.67 13.27
CA GLN A 47 10.93 10.06 13.01
C GLN A 47 9.73 11.03 12.94
N GLU A 48 8.87 11.02 13.97
CA GLU A 48 7.66 11.86 14.10
C GLU A 48 6.46 11.44 13.26
N TYR A 49 6.61 10.42 12.41
CA TYR A 49 5.48 9.82 11.69
C TYR A 49 4.75 8.79 12.54
N ASP A 50 3.43 8.68 12.31
CA ASP A 50 2.57 7.72 13.01
C ASP A 50 2.70 6.32 12.42
N GLU A 51 2.94 6.23 11.11
CA GLU A 51 3.06 4.99 10.37
C GLU A 51 4.00 5.15 9.18
N ILE A 52 4.75 4.09 8.87
CA ILE A 52 5.61 3.98 7.70
C ILE A 52 5.29 2.68 6.99
N ILE A 53 4.95 2.77 5.70
CA ILE A 53 4.88 1.61 4.80
C ILE A 53 6.03 1.72 3.81
N ALA A 54 6.82 0.66 3.67
CA ALA A 54 7.96 0.63 2.75
C ALA A 54 7.80 -0.52 1.75
N ILE A 55 8.06 -0.24 0.48
CA ILE A 55 7.99 -1.19 -0.63
C ILE A 55 9.36 -1.24 -1.30
N SER A 56 9.98 -2.42 -1.39
CA SER A 56 11.27 -2.55 -2.06
C SER A 56 11.19 -2.24 -3.56
N GLU A 57 12.28 -1.71 -4.09
CA GLU A 57 12.48 -1.52 -5.53
C GLU A 57 12.24 -2.82 -6.29
N GLU A 58 12.72 -3.96 -5.77
CA GLU A 58 12.49 -5.26 -6.39
C GLU A 58 11.01 -5.65 -6.42
N THR A 59 10.22 -5.28 -5.42
CA THR A 59 8.76 -5.50 -5.44
C THR A 59 8.09 -4.63 -6.50
N LEU A 60 8.46 -3.35 -6.58
CA LEU A 60 7.96 -2.45 -7.62
C LEU A 60 8.33 -2.98 -9.02
N ASN A 61 9.56 -3.45 -9.19
CA ASN A 61 10.04 -4.03 -10.44
C ASN A 61 9.35 -5.35 -10.77
N THR A 62 9.08 -6.21 -9.79
CA THR A 62 8.26 -7.40 -9.98
C THR A 62 6.86 -7.04 -10.49
N THR A 63 6.27 -6.01 -9.91
CA THR A 63 4.97 -5.48 -10.32
C THR A 63 4.99 -4.99 -11.78
N LEU A 64 6.02 -4.23 -12.14
CA LEU A 64 6.23 -3.79 -13.54
C LEU A 64 6.44 -4.98 -14.47
N ARG A 65 7.23 -5.98 -14.08
CA ARG A 65 7.45 -7.19 -14.90
C ARG A 65 6.17 -7.96 -15.14
N ILE A 66 5.32 -8.12 -14.12
CA ILE A 66 4.00 -8.77 -14.25
C ILE A 66 3.14 -7.98 -15.24
N ARG A 67 3.02 -6.64 -15.04
CA ARG A 67 2.26 -5.74 -15.92
C ARG A 67 2.71 -5.80 -17.37
N TYR A 68 4.02 -5.89 -17.61
CA TYR A 68 4.62 -5.94 -18.93
C TYR A 68 4.97 -7.37 -19.37
N SER A 69 4.37 -8.41 -18.79
CA SER A 69 4.68 -9.80 -19.14
C SER A 69 4.05 -10.22 -20.48
N ASN A 70 4.79 -11.00 -21.27
CA ASN A 70 4.40 -11.39 -22.63
C ASN A 70 3.12 -12.26 -22.71
N ILE A 71 2.76 -12.93 -21.62
CA ILE A 71 1.55 -13.77 -21.55
C ILE A 71 0.30 -12.89 -21.44
N LEU A 72 0.35 -11.81 -20.68
CA LEU A 72 -0.73 -10.83 -20.51
C LEU A 72 -0.82 -9.88 -21.71
N LYS A 73 0.33 -9.52 -22.31
CA LYS A 73 0.45 -8.66 -23.50
C LYS A 73 -0.21 -9.19 -24.76
N LYS A 74 -0.29 -10.51 -24.98
CA LYS A 74 -0.90 -11.09 -26.19
C LYS A 74 -2.40 -10.79 -26.34
N LYS A 75 -3.05 -10.21 -25.32
CA LYS A 75 -4.49 -9.99 -25.30
C LYS A 75 -4.94 -8.52 -25.24
N LYS A 76 -4.06 -7.53 -24.96
CA LYS A 76 -4.52 -6.18 -24.52
C LYS A 76 -3.87 -4.97 -25.22
N ASP A 77 -2.55 -4.90 -25.44
CA ASP A 77 -1.92 -3.80 -26.21
C ASP A 77 -0.54 -4.19 -26.78
N ILE A 78 -0.39 -4.18 -28.10
CA ILE A 78 0.85 -4.55 -28.80
C ILE A 78 2.00 -3.57 -28.56
N ARG A 79 1.71 -2.31 -28.23
CA ARG A 79 2.71 -1.22 -28.10
C ARG A 79 3.57 -1.33 -26.84
N LEU A 80 3.10 -2.08 -25.84
CA LEU A 80 3.91 -2.43 -24.67
C LEU A 80 4.98 -3.49 -24.97
N ARG A 81 4.89 -4.15 -26.13
CA ARG A 81 5.80 -5.22 -26.57
C ARG A 81 6.62 -4.79 -27.77
N ASP A 82 5.99 -4.14 -28.74
CA ASP A 82 6.60 -3.83 -30.01
C ASP A 82 6.58 -2.31 -30.22
N PHE A 83 7.72 -1.77 -30.64
CA PHE A 83 7.86 -0.39 -31.05
C PHE A 83 8.06 -0.36 -32.55
N ARG A 84 7.11 0.21 -33.28
CA ARG A 84 7.28 0.50 -34.69
C ARG A 84 6.90 1.94 -34.95
N HIS A 85 7.87 2.75 -35.33
CA HIS A 85 7.64 4.15 -35.62
C HIS A 85 8.31 4.58 -36.93
N VAL A 86 7.58 5.34 -37.74
CA VAL A 86 8.01 5.83 -39.06
C VAL A 86 7.98 7.34 -39.03
N ILE A 87 9.15 7.97 -39.18
CA ILE A 87 9.24 9.42 -39.34
C ILE A 87 9.38 9.69 -40.84
N PRO A 88 8.41 10.40 -41.48
CA PRO A 88 8.48 10.74 -42.88
C PRO A 88 9.83 11.37 -43.24
N ASP A 89 10.41 10.95 -44.37
CA ASP A 89 11.70 11.43 -44.88
C ASP A 89 12.92 11.21 -43.95
N PHE A 90 12.73 10.53 -42.82
CA PHE A 90 13.77 10.26 -41.83
C PHE A 90 13.97 8.75 -41.57
N GLY A 91 12.94 7.92 -41.74
CA GLY A 91 13.09 6.47 -41.76
C GLY A 91 12.26 5.75 -40.71
N VAL A 92 12.65 4.50 -40.41
CA VAL A 92 11.87 3.57 -39.59
C VAL A 92 12.67 3.07 -38.39
N MET A 93 12.02 3.02 -37.23
CA MET A 93 12.44 2.25 -36.07
C MET A 93 11.50 1.06 -35.85
N LYS A 94 12.08 -0.11 -35.63
CA LYS A 94 11.38 -1.35 -35.24
C LYS A 94 12.12 -1.98 -34.08
N ALA A 95 11.44 -2.24 -32.97
CA ALA A 95 12.04 -2.91 -31.83
C ALA A 95 11.03 -3.74 -31.04
N GLU A 96 11.55 -4.69 -30.27
CA GLU A 96 10.82 -5.44 -29.25
C GLU A 96 11.32 -5.02 -27.87
N PHE A 97 10.40 -4.66 -26.98
CA PHE A 97 10.67 -4.30 -25.60
C PHE A 97 10.70 -5.51 -24.68
N ALA A 98 11.67 -5.53 -23.77
CA ALA A 98 11.59 -6.27 -22.53
C ALA A 98 10.76 -5.48 -21.49
N ALA A 99 10.47 -6.10 -20.34
CA ALA A 99 9.78 -5.39 -19.26
C ALA A 99 10.62 -4.20 -18.78
N PRO A 100 10.02 -3.03 -18.51
CA PRO A 100 10.73 -1.92 -17.90
C PRO A 100 11.06 -2.25 -16.43
N HIS A 101 11.99 -1.49 -15.87
CA HIS A 101 12.25 -1.50 -14.44
C HIS A 101 12.51 -0.06 -13.97
N LEU A 102 12.40 0.17 -12.68
CA LEU A 102 12.77 1.41 -12.02
C LEU A 102 13.99 1.18 -11.13
N GLN A 103 14.73 2.26 -10.93
CA GLN A 103 15.78 2.36 -9.95
C GLN A 103 15.52 3.60 -9.09
N LEU A 104 15.38 3.41 -7.79
CA LEU A 104 15.20 4.48 -6.83
C LEU A 104 16.51 5.25 -6.68
N VAL A 105 16.42 6.59 -6.64
CA VAL A 105 17.58 7.45 -6.40
C VAL A 105 17.30 8.40 -5.25
N THR A 106 18.32 8.75 -4.48
CA THR A 106 18.18 9.73 -3.40
C THR A 106 17.78 11.09 -3.96
N SER A 107 16.64 11.60 -3.51
CA SER A 107 16.29 13.00 -3.71
C SER A 107 17.12 13.88 -2.78
N GLY A 108 17.93 14.79 -3.31
CA GLY A 108 18.31 15.97 -2.57
C GLY A 108 17.14 16.95 -2.56
N ASN A 109 16.59 17.29 -1.37
CA ASN A 109 15.65 18.39 -1.02
C ASN A 109 14.60 18.93 -2.04
N GLY A 110 14.31 18.26 -3.16
CA GLY A 110 13.64 18.90 -4.31
C GLY A 110 12.86 17.95 -5.23
N GLY A 111 12.22 16.94 -4.65
CA GLY A 111 11.34 16.00 -5.35
C GLY A 111 11.96 14.62 -5.53
N GLU A 112 11.17 13.59 -5.28
CA GLU A 112 11.57 12.21 -5.52
C GLU A 112 11.64 11.94 -7.01
N THR A 113 12.87 11.76 -7.49
CA THR A 113 13.14 11.28 -8.84
C THR A 113 13.53 9.82 -8.79
N VAL A 114 13.28 9.11 -9.87
CA VAL A 114 13.75 7.75 -10.11
C VAL A 114 14.27 7.64 -11.53
N HIS A 115 15.08 6.62 -11.78
CA HIS A 115 15.41 6.22 -13.13
C HIS A 115 14.42 5.16 -13.58
N PHE A 116 13.60 5.49 -14.58
CA PHE A 116 12.73 4.53 -15.24
C PHE A 116 13.43 4.01 -16.51
N PHE A 117 13.63 2.71 -16.60
CA PHE A 117 14.39 2.06 -17.65
C PHE A 117 13.48 1.42 -18.67
N VAL A 118 13.59 1.86 -19.92
CA VAL A 118 12.98 1.21 -21.08
C VAL A 118 13.99 0.25 -21.69
N ASN A 119 13.64 -1.04 -21.70
CA ASN A 119 14.56 -2.11 -22.08
C ASN A 119 14.21 -2.65 -23.47
N PHE A 120 15.18 -2.62 -24.38
CA PHE A 120 15.07 -3.14 -25.73
C PHE A 120 15.64 -4.56 -25.77
N ARG A 121 14.79 -5.55 -26.08
CA ARG A 121 15.24 -6.92 -26.31
C ARG A 121 15.99 -7.02 -27.64
N SER A 122 15.38 -6.50 -28.70
CA SER A 122 15.96 -6.47 -30.04
C SER A 122 15.39 -5.33 -30.87
N GLY A 123 16.08 -4.92 -31.94
CA GLY A 123 15.52 -3.96 -32.89
C GLY A 123 16.55 -3.20 -33.70
N THR A 124 16.05 -2.34 -34.59
CA THR A 124 16.85 -1.41 -35.38
C THR A 124 16.15 -0.07 -35.56
N PHE A 125 16.93 1.00 -35.75
CA PHE A 125 16.42 2.26 -36.30
C PHE A 125 17.31 2.79 -37.42
N GLU A 126 16.68 3.55 -38.31
CA GLU A 126 17.34 4.19 -39.43
C GLU A 126 17.73 5.62 -39.07
N TRP A 127 18.93 6.03 -39.48
CA TRP A 127 19.42 7.40 -39.32
C TRP A 127 20.25 7.81 -40.54
N TRP A 128 20.39 9.12 -40.76
CA TRP A 128 21.04 9.66 -41.96
C TRP A 128 22.24 10.53 -41.58
N ARG A 129 23.25 10.55 -42.45
CA ARG A 129 24.40 11.45 -42.34
C ARG A 129 24.70 12.07 -43.70
N GLY A 130 24.98 13.37 -43.72
CA GLY A 130 25.29 14.13 -44.93
C GLY A 130 25.05 15.62 -44.70
N SER A 131 25.72 16.46 -45.48
CA SER A 131 25.59 17.93 -45.39
C SER A 131 24.68 18.52 -46.47
N SER A 132 24.22 17.69 -47.42
CA SER A 132 23.32 18.10 -48.51
C SER A 132 22.38 16.94 -48.89
N PRO A 133 21.21 17.24 -49.49
CA PRO A 133 20.29 16.24 -50.02
C PRO A 133 20.94 15.19 -50.93
N ASP A 134 21.93 15.62 -51.73
CA ASP A 134 22.63 14.77 -52.69
C ASP A 134 23.68 13.82 -52.06
N ASN A 135 23.98 13.97 -50.77
CA ASN A 135 24.97 13.17 -50.05
C ASN A 135 24.44 12.59 -48.73
N PHE A 136 23.11 12.43 -48.60
CA PHE A 136 22.54 11.72 -47.46
C PHE A 136 22.78 10.22 -47.59
N GLN A 137 23.67 9.69 -46.74
CA GLN A 137 23.84 8.25 -46.56
C GLN A 137 22.94 7.74 -45.45
N LYS A 138 22.20 6.67 -45.75
CA LYS A 138 21.34 5.95 -44.82
C LYS A 138 22.15 4.94 -44.02
N PHE A 139 21.93 4.88 -42.72
CA PHE A 139 22.52 3.92 -41.81
C PHE A 139 21.44 3.21 -41.00
N VAL A 140 21.72 1.97 -40.60
CA VAL A 140 20.85 1.17 -39.74
C VAL A 140 21.61 0.86 -38.45
N GLN A 141 21.07 1.26 -37.31
CA GLN A 141 21.64 1.02 -35.99
C GLN A 141 20.83 -0.05 -35.28
N LYS A 142 21.51 -1.06 -34.71
CA LYS A 142 20.88 -2.07 -33.83
C LYS A 142 20.70 -1.52 -32.42
N VAL A 143 19.58 -1.86 -31.80
CA VAL A 143 19.26 -1.53 -30.39
C VAL A 143 19.16 -2.76 -29.49
N ASP A 144 19.68 -3.89 -29.96
CA ASP A 144 19.69 -5.15 -29.21
C ASP A 144 20.35 -4.97 -27.83
N GLY A 145 19.59 -5.26 -26.78
CA GLY A 145 20.06 -5.15 -25.39
C GLY A 145 20.22 -3.71 -24.88
N TRP A 146 19.71 -2.69 -25.58
CA TRP A 146 19.74 -1.32 -25.07
C TRP A 146 18.83 -1.16 -23.84
N SER A 147 19.25 -0.36 -22.86
CA SER A 147 18.45 0.03 -21.71
C SER A 147 18.55 1.54 -21.53
N ILE A 148 17.45 2.25 -21.74
CA ILE A 148 17.42 3.71 -21.74
C ILE A 148 16.85 4.19 -20.41
N ALA A 149 17.66 4.94 -19.66
CA ALA A 149 17.29 5.51 -18.38
C ALA A 149 16.60 6.86 -18.57
N LEU A 150 15.43 7.04 -17.99
CA LEU A 150 14.70 8.29 -17.94
C LEU A 150 14.65 8.77 -16.49
N LYS A 151 15.06 10.01 -16.25
CA LYS A 151 14.90 10.63 -14.94
C LYS A 151 13.48 11.17 -14.82
N VAL A 152 12.68 10.53 -13.97
CA VAL A 152 11.24 10.81 -13.83
C VAL A 152 10.89 11.05 -12.38
N SER A 153 9.93 11.92 -12.13
CA SER A 153 9.46 12.20 -10.76
C SER A 153 8.21 11.41 -10.43
N PHE A 154 8.02 11.10 -9.15
CA PHE A 154 6.72 10.68 -8.65
C PHE A 154 5.87 11.89 -8.32
N ASN A 155 4.59 11.84 -8.67
CA ASN A 155 3.62 12.80 -8.20
C ASN A 155 2.36 12.07 -7.76
N GLU A 156 1.74 12.58 -6.69
CA GLU A 156 0.38 12.21 -6.34
C GLU A 156 -0.59 13.03 -7.18
N LYS A 157 -1.43 12.36 -7.96
CA LYS A 157 -2.57 12.99 -8.63
C LYS A 157 -3.84 12.60 -7.90
N LYS A 158 -4.46 13.57 -7.21
CA LYS A 158 -5.78 13.39 -6.62
C LYS A 158 -6.78 13.08 -7.72
N LEU A 159 -7.54 11.99 -7.54
CA LEU A 159 -8.58 11.59 -8.46
C LEU A 159 -9.91 12.28 -8.14
N VAL A 160 -10.66 12.60 -9.20
CA VAL A 160 -12.04 13.09 -9.09
C VAL A 160 -12.97 11.95 -8.67
N ARG A 161 -12.77 10.75 -9.21
CA ARG A 161 -13.48 9.52 -8.87
C ARG A 161 -12.50 8.37 -8.68
N SER A 162 -12.74 7.55 -7.67
CA SER A 162 -11.96 6.34 -7.41
C SER A 162 -12.27 5.25 -8.44
N PRO A 163 -11.28 4.49 -8.94
CA PRO A 163 -11.54 3.34 -9.81
C PRO A 163 -12.37 2.27 -9.10
N ASP A 164 -13.24 1.57 -9.82
CA ASP A 164 -14.16 0.57 -9.27
C ASP A 164 -13.47 -0.56 -8.47
N PRO A 165 -12.29 -1.09 -8.88
CA PRO A 165 -11.56 -2.07 -8.06
C PRO A 165 -11.16 -1.51 -6.69
N ILE A 166 -10.73 -0.24 -6.65
CA ILE A 166 -10.35 0.45 -5.41
C ILE A 166 -11.59 0.71 -4.56
N GLN A 167 -12.72 1.13 -5.18
CA GLN A 167 -13.99 1.34 -4.47
C GLN A 167 -14.49 0.07 -3.77
N LYS A 168 -14.38 -1.09 -4.44
CA LYS A 168 -14.77 -2.38 -3.84
C LYS A 168 -13.94 -2.68 -2.59
N GLN A 169 -12.61 -2.45 -2.66
CA GLN A 169 -11.70 -2.73 -1.55
C GLN A 169 -11.92 -1.79 -0.35
N ILE A 170 -12.32 -0.53 -0.60
CA ILE A 170 -12.60 0.47 0.45
C ILE A 170 -14.08 0.64 0.80
N SER A 171 -14.91 -0.32 0.43
CA SER A 171 -16.37 -0.27 0.64
C SER A 171 -16.80 -0.11 2.11
N SER A 172 -15.92 -0.39 3.07
CA SER A 172 -16.15 -0.13 4.50
C SER A 172 -15.97 1.34 4.92
N ILE A 173 -15.44 2.19 4.03
CA ILE A 173 -15.28 3.63 4.26
C ILE A 173 -16.44 4.36 3.59
N ALA A 174 -17.07 5.29 4.31
CA ALA A 174 -18.24 6.01 3.81
C ALA A 174 -17.91 6.76 2.49
N PRO A 175 -18.74 6.65 1.44
CA PRO A 175 -18.54 7.44 0.23
C PRO A 175 -18.44 8.94 0.52
N GLY A 176 -17.43 9.61 -0.04
CA GLY A 176 -17.20 11.04 0.18
C GLY A 176 -16.39 11.39 1.43
N SER A 177 -16.18 10.44 2.36
CA SER A 177 -15.31 10.63 3.53
C SER A 177 -13.83 10.39 3.23
N TYR A 178 -13.44 10.19 1.97
CA TYR A 178 -12.07 9.93 1.60
C TYR A 178 -11.71 10.56 0.26
N SER A 179 -10.41 10.66 0.00
CA SER A 179 -9.85 10.99 -1.30
C SER A 179 -8.84 9.94 -1.71
N VAL A 180 -8.83 9.62 -2.99
CA VAL A 180 -7.89 8.67 -3.58
C VAL A 180 -6.91 9.45 -4.44
N SER A 181 -5.62 9.25 -4.17
CA SER A 181 -4.53 9.74 -5.01
C SER A 181 -3.94 8.58 -5.79
N GLN A 182 -3.78 8.75 -7.10
CA GLN A 182 -2.91 7.90 -7.89
C GLN A 182 -1.46 8.32 -7.70
N ILE A 183 -0.58 7.34 -7.53
CA ILE A 183 0.86 7.52 -7.52
C ILE A 183 1.32 7.30 -8.95
N LEU A 184 1.65 8.39 -9.62
CA LEU A 184 2.09 8.38 -11.01
C LEU A 184 3.61 8.48 -11.05
N LEU A 185 4.25 7.57 -11.79
CA LEU A 185 5.47 7.92 -12.51
C LEU A 185 5.05 9.00 -13.51
N THR A 186 5.49 10.24 -13.34
CA THR A 186 5.09 11.30 -14.29
C THR A 186 5.89 11.22 -15.59
N LEU A 187 5.62 10.16 -16.36
CA LEU A 187 6.18 9.96 -17.70
C LEU A 187 5.71 11.05 -18.67
N SER A 188 4.53 11.66 -18.43
CA SER A 188 4.05 12.82 -19.20
C SER A 188 4.95 14.06 -19.09
N ASN A 189 5.71 14.18 -17.99
CA ASN A 189 6.67 15.26 -17.79
C ASN A 189 8.10 14.82 -18.17
N ALA A 190 8.30 13.53 -18.44
CA ALA A 190 9.57 13.00 -18.90
C ALA A 190 9.76 13.42 -20.36
N SER A 191 10.47 14.53 -20.60
CA SER A 191 10.90 14.86 -21.96
C SER A 191 12.06 13.96 -22.37
N VAL A 192 12.37 13.85 -23.66
CA VAL A 192 13.60 13.18 -24.10
C VAL A 192 14.88 13.91 -23.68
N ALA A 193 14.75 15.14 -23.18
CA ALA A 193 15.83 15.83 -22.45
C ALA A 193 16.07 15.26 -21.04
N SER A 194 15.15 14.44 -20.49
CA SER A 194 15.29 13.72 -19.22
C SER A 194 16.01 12.37 -19.34
N ILE A 195 16.45 11.96 -20.55
CA ILE A 195 17.28 10.76 -20.71
C ILE A 195 18.61 10.97 -20.00
N ASP A 196 18.91 10.07 -19.08
CA ASP A 196 20.22 9.98 -18.43
C ASP A 196 21.07 8.97 -19.21
N TRP A 197 21.95 9.49 -20.08
CA TRP A 197 22.83 8.66 -20.89
C TRP A 197 23.92 7.98 -20.07
N ASP A 198 24.34 8.58 -18.96
CA ASP A 198 25.34 7.99 -18.06
C ASP A 198 24.74 6.79 -17.31
N ALA A 199 23.45 6.88 -16.99
CA ALA A 199 22.70 5.77 -16.45
C ALA A 199 22.22 4.77 -17.51
N SER A 200 22.28 5.06 -18.81
CA SER A 200 21.82 4.16 -19.87
C SER A 200 22.87 3.09 -20.23
N TYR A 201 22.44 1.97 -20.80
CA TYR A 201 23.31 0.89 -21.27
C TYR A 201 23.11 0.63 -22.77
N LEU A 202 24.17 0.82 -23.56
CA LEU A 202 24.12 0.80 -25.03
C LEU A 202 25.20 -0.14 -25.61
N PRO A 203 25.06 -1.47 -25.48
CA PRO A 203 26.11 -2.42 -25.85
C PRO A 203 26.39 -2.48 -27.37
N ALA A 204 25.41 -2.09 -28.20
CA ALA A 204 25.48 -2.19 -29.66
C ALA A 204 25.91 -0.89 -30.38
N THR A 205 26.29 0.18 -29.66
CA THR A 205 26.77 1.42 -30.29
C THR A 205 28.25 1.35 -30.71
N PRO A 206 28.65 1.98 -31.83
CA PRO A 206 30.06 2.15 -32.19
C PRO A 206 30.87 2.73 -31.03
N ASN A 207 32.11 2.27 -30.86
CA ASN A 207 32.96 2.65 -29.72
C ASN A 207 33.07 4.19 -29.57
N ILE A 208 32.52 4.71 -28.46
CA ILE A 208 32.50 6.14 -28.10
C ILE A 208 33.90 6.77 -28.17
N LYS A 209 34.96 5.98 -27.92
CA LYS A 209 36.34 6.46 -27.88
C LYS A 209 36.93 6.80 -29.25
N THR A 210 36.36 6.32 -30.35
CA THR A 210 36.94 6.51 -31.69
C THR A 210 36.10 7.36 -32.64
N LYS A 211 34.80 7.58 -32.36
CA LYS A 211 33.89 8.34 -33.25
C LYS A 211 32.78 9.10 -32.49
N ARG A 212 33.15 10.02 -31.60
CA ARG A 212 32.22 10.82 -30.77
C ARG A 212 31.12 11.52 -31.58
N ASP A 213 31.47 12.14 -32.71
CA ASP A 213 30.51 12.85 -33.56
C ASP A 213 29.44 11.92 -34.15
N MET A 214 29.80 10.67 -34.46
CA MET A 214 28.83 9.67 -34.92
C MET A 214 27.93 9.22 -33.78
N TYR A 215 28.47 9.08 -32.57
CA TYR A 215 27.69 8.72 -31.40
C TYR A 215 26.61 9.77 -31.10
N ASP A 216 26.96 11.05 -31.10
CA ASP A 216 26.00 12.14 -30.86
C ASP A 216 24.90 12.21 -31.94
N THR A 217 25.26 11.97 -33.21
CA THR A 217 24.29 11.91 -34.32
C THR A 217 23.33 10.74 -34.17
N VAL A 218 23.84 9.55 -33.81
CA VAL A 218 23.03 8.34 -33.57
C VAL A 218 22.06 8.56 -32.42
N LEU A 219 22.52 9.14 -31.30
CA LEU A 219 21.65 9.44 -30.17
C LEU A 219 20.59 10.50 -30.51
N ALA A 220 20.96 11.57 -31.22
CA ALA A 220 20.01 12.58 -31.68
C ALA A 220 18.93 11.99 -32.60
N ALA A 221 19.29 11.05 -33.46
CA ALA A 221 18.34 10.34 -34.30
C ALA A 221 17.42 9.41 -33.49
N PHE A 222 17.98 8.64 -32.55
CA PHE A 222 17.19 7.79 -31.65
C PHE A 222 16.17 8.60 -30.85
N LYS A 223 16.59 9.75 -30.30
CA LYS A 223 15.74 10.66 -29.52
C LYS A 223 14.44 10.99 -30.25
N ARG A 224 14.51 11.32 -31.55
CA ARG A 224 13.32 11.65 -32.37
C ARG A 224 12.31 10.51 -32.46
N TYR A 225 12.76 9.26 -32.58
CA TYR A 225 11.85 8.11 -32.55
C TYR A 225 11.29 7.92 -31.14
N PHE A 226 12.12 8.06 -30.12
CA PHE A 226 11.77 7.74 -28.75
C PHE A 226 10.82 8.76 -28.10
N GLU A 227 10.84 10.03 -28.52
CA GLU A 227 9.94 11.09 -28.05
C GLU A 227 8.47 10.65 -28.10
N GLN A 228 8.04 10.06 -29.21
CA GLN A 228 6.65 9.63 -29.36
C GLN A 228 6.27 8.46 -28.43
N TYR A 229 7.24 7.58 -28.14
CA TYR A 229 7.02 6.49 -27.20
C TYR A 229 6.79 7.00 -25.78
N ILE A 230 7.58 8.00 -25.37
CA ILE A 230 7.47 8.60 -24.03
C ILE A 230 6.19 9.40 -23.90
N ASP A 231 5.85 10.20 -24.90
CA ASP A 231 4.58 10.92 -24.94
C ASP A 231 3.40 9.95 -24.82
N TRP A 232 3.46 8.79 -25.49
CA TRP A 232 2.43 7.77 -25.38
C TRP A 232 2.36 7.15 -23.98
N LEU A 233 3.48 6.70 -23.42
CA LEU A 233 3.54 6.15 -22.06
C LEU A 233 3.01 7.15 -21.01
N GLY A 234 3.26 8.43 -21.22
CA GLY A 234 2.83 9.53 -20.35
C GLY A 234 1.33 9.74 -20.27
N ARG A 235 0.58 9.35 -21.31
CA ARG A 235 -0.87 9.60 -21.37
C ARG A 235 -1.73 8.42 -20.87
N GLY A 236 -1.13 7.25 -20.60
CA GLY A 236 -1.86 6.01 -20.27
C GLY A 236 -1.71 5.52 -18.82
N PRO A 237 -2.50 4.50 -18.39
CA PRO A 237 -2.43 3.93 -17.03
C PRO A 237 -1.13 3.17 -16.75
N TYR A 238 -0.27 3.02 -17.76
CA TYR A 238 1.01 2.32 -17.68
C TYR A 238 1.99 2.95 -16.68
N SER A 239 1.77 4.22 -16.36
CA SER A 239 2.59 5.04 -15.48
C SER A 239 2.15 5.03 -14.00
N VAL A 240 1.03 4.38 -13.65
CA VAL A 240 0.52 4.31 -12.27
C VAL A 240 1.29 3.26 -11.48
N LEU A 241 2.03 3.62 -10.42
CA LEU A 241 2.68 2.64 -9.53
C LEU A 241 1.78 2.12 -8.41
N GLY A 242 0.79 2.91 -8.02
CA GLY A 242 -0.10 2.55 -6.92
C GLY A 242 -1.14 3.63 -6.62
N TYR A 243 -1.85 3.40 -5.53
CA TYR A 243 -2.86 4.31 -5.01
C TYR A 243 -2.59 4.54 -3.53
N ALA A 244 -2.74 5.80 -3.10
CA ALA A 244 -2.74 6.19 -1.70
C ALA A 244 -4.12 6.75 -1.36
N ILE A 245 -4.68 6.32 -0.24
CA ILE A 245 -6.00 6.78 0.24
C ILE A 245 -5.80 7.67 1.45
N LYS A 246 -6.45 8.83 1.43
CA LYS A 246 -6.50 9.78 2.54
C LYS A 246 -7.94 9.88 3.01
N VAL A 247 -8.17 9.64 4.29
CA VAL A 247 -9.51 9.74 4.87
C VAL A 247 -9.74 11.15 5.40
N ASN A 248 -10.82 11.78 4.95
CA ASN A 248 -11.33 13.01 5.52
C ASN A 248 -12.19 12.66 6.74
N LYS A 249 -12.09 13.44 7.81
CA LYS A 249 -12.90 13.20 9.02
C LYS A 249 -14.40 13.25 8.69
N THR A 250 -15.09 12.12 8.85
CA THR A 250 -16.55 12.05 8.97
C THR A 250 -16.91 11.18 10.16
N ASP A 251 -17.93 11.57 10.93
CA ASP A 251 -18.39 10.81 12.09
C ASP A 251 -18.95 9.41 11.72
N ASP A 252 -19.18 9.16 10.43
CA ASP A 252 -19.72 7.92 9.86
C ASP A 252 -18.66 6.83 9.53
N ASN A 253 -17.37 7.06 9.78
CA ASN A 253 -16.36 6.06 9.47
C ASN A 253 -16.31 4.96 10.54
N GLN A 254 -16.45 3.69 10.11
CA GLN A 254 -16.46 2.52 11.02
C GLN A 254 -15.11 2.19 11.66
N LEU A 255 -14.00 2.69 11.10
CA LEU A 255 -12.65 2.45 11.63
C LEU A 255 -12.28 3.49 12.70
N PRO A 256 -11.52 3.14 13.76
CA PRO A 256 -11.04 4.14 14.71
C PRO A 256 -10.16 5.19 14.03
N SER A 257 -10.31 6.46 14.42
CA SER A 257 -9.64 7.60 13.77
C SER A 257 -8.10 7.55 13.89
N GLU A 258 -7.60 6.86 14.92
CA GLU A 258 -6.19 6.62 15.21
C GLU A 258 -5.53 5.76 14.13
N PHE A 259 -6.30 4.96 13.40
CA PHE A 259 -5.79 4.07 12.35
C PHE A 259 -6.10 4.54 10.94
N GLN A 260 -6.68 5.73 10.77
CA GLN A 260 -6.99 6.24 9.44
C GLN A 260 -5.90 7.21 9.00
N PRO A 261 -5.22 6.96 7.88
CA PRO A 261 -4.24 7.91 7.36
C PRO A 261 -4.96 9.15 6.85
N THR A 262 -4.68 10.28 7.51
CA THR A 262 -5.23 11.59 7.18
C THR A 262 -4.24 12.42 6.37
N ALA A 263 -2.96 12.08 6.42
CA ALA A 263 -1.94 12.66 5.54
C ALA A 263 -0.89 11.61 5.15
N VAL A 264 -0.37 11.74 3.93
CA VAL A 264 0.64 10.84 3.34
C VAL A 264 1.67 11.70 2.63
N PHE A 265 2.94 11.36 2.81
CA PHE A 265 4.09 11.89 2.10
C PHE A 265 4.92 10.72 1.56
N LEU A 266 5.30 10.78 0.29
CA LEU A 266 6.18 9.77 -0.30
C LEU A 266 7.63 10.10 0.03
N ARG A 267 8.52 9.10 0.04
CA ARG A 267 9.97 9.28 0.09
C ARG A 267 10.70 8.06 -0.46
N THR A 268 11.77 8.24 -1.24
CA THR A 268 12.71 7.15 -1.55
C THR A 268 13.73 6.99 -0.43
N GLN A 269 13.98 5.77 0.03
CA GLN A 269 15.06 5.43 0.94
C GLN A 269 16.10 4.57 0.23
N ILE A 270 17.36 4.93 0.43
CA ILE A 270 18.48 4.11 0.00
C ILE A 270 18.85 3.13 1.10
N TYR A 271 19.00 1.87 0.72
CA TYR A 271 19.41 0.82 1.63
C TYR A 271 20.80 1.08 2.18
N THR A 272 20.96 0.95 3.50
CA THR A 272 22.24 1.15 4.18
C THR A 272 22.85 -0.21 4.56
N PRO A 273 23.95 -0.64 3.92
CA PRO A 273 24.59 -1.91 4.25
C PRO A 273 24.92 -2.04 5.73
N CYS A 274 24.56 -3.17 6.31
CA CYS A 274 24.79 -3.53 7.71
C CYS A 274 26.09 -4.33 7.89
N THR A 275 26.57 -4.98 6.83
CA THR A 275 27.81 -5.75 6.79
C THR A 275 28.79 -5.18 5.77
N GLN A 276 30.09 -5.30 6.07
CA GLN A 276 31.14 -4.90 5.13
C GLN A 276 31.17 -5.81 3.89
N GLU A 277 30.92 -7.11 4.07
CA GLU A 277 30.87 -8.08 2.98
C GLU A 277 29.79 -7.73 1.94
N PHE A 278 28.59 -7.32 2.39
CA PHE A 278 27.54 -6.86 1.48
C PHE A 278 27.95 -5.58 0.75
N LYS A 279 28.56 -4.63 1.47
CA LYS A 279 29.06 -3.38 0.88
C LYS A 279 30.12 -3.62 -0.21
N ASP A 280 30.97 -4.63 -0.02
CA ASP A 280 32.03 -4.99 -0.97
C ASP A 280 31.48 -5.75 -2.20
N HIS A 281 30.51 -6.64 -2.00
CA HIS A 281 29.84 -7.36 -3.09
C HIS A 281 28.89 -6.46 -3.90
N PHE A 282 28.21 -5.54 -3.22
CA PHE A 282 27.22 -4.63 -3.79
C PHE A 282 27.59 -3.16 -3.54
N PRO A 283 28.69 -2.67 -4.14
CA PRO A 283 29.05 -1.26 -4.01
C PRO A 283 27.98 -0.39 -4.67
N ASN A 284 27.85 0.87 -4.22
CA ASN A 284 26.89 1.87 -4.72
C ASN A 284 27.01 2.21 -6.23
N THR A 285 27.88 1.52 -6.97
CA THR A 285 28.21 1.75 -8.38
C THR A 285 27.91 0.54 -9.28
N LYS A 286 27.63 -0.66 -8.74
CA LYS A 286 27.33 -1.87 -9.53
C LYS A 286 25.83 -2.15 -9.57
N ARG A 287 25.31 -2.56 -10.75
CA ARG A 287 23.88 -2.84 -10.97
C ARG A 287 23.53 -4.34 -10.88
N PRO A 288 22.31 -4.71 -10.40
CA PRO A 288 21.33 -3.84 -9.74
C PRO A 288 21.94 -3.30 -8.44
N ILE A 289 21.73 -2.02 -8.16
CA ILE A 289 22.35 -1.40 -6.99
C ILE A 289 21.75 -2.05 -5.75
N ARG A 290 22.62 -2.59 -4.88
CA ARG A 290 22.23 -3.21 -3.59
C ARG A 290 21.14 -4.30 -3.73
N GLY A 291 21.07 -4.98 -4.87
CA GLY A 291 20.12 -6.08 -5.10
C GLY A 291 18.64 -5.68 -5.07
N GLY A 292 18.30 -4.40 -5.30
CA GLY A 292 16.91 -3.93 -5.29
C GLY A 292 16.32 -3.70 -3.89
N LEU A 293 17.18 -3.52 -2.88
CA LEU A 293 16.80 -3.27 -1.49
C LEU A 293 16.46 -1.82 -1.15
N ASP A 294 16.63 -0.89 -2.09
CA ASP A 294 16.13 0.47 -1.90
C ASP A 294 14.60 0.45 -1.79
N ALA A 295 13.98 1.42 -1.11
CA ALA A 295 12.55 1.38 -0.83
C ALA A 295 11.83 2.67 -1.21
N LEU A 296 10.61 2.55 -1.74
CA LEU A 296 9.63 3.63 -1.77
C LEU A 296 8.86 3.59 -0.45
N MET A 297 8.90 4.68 0.29
CA MET A 297 8.26 4.82 1.59
C MET A 297 7.02 5.71 1.49
N PHE A 298 6.02 5.34 2.27
CA PHE A 298 4.84 6.10 2.57
C PHE A 298 4.91 6.50 4.03
N LEU A 299 5.14 7.78 4.27
CA LEU A 299 5.22 8.36 5.59
C LEU A 299 3.85 8.96 5.92
N GLN A 300 3.19 8.41 6.93
CA GLN A 300 1.76 8.67 7.18
C GLN A 300 1.52 9.28 8.56
N MET A 301 0.52 10.15 8.62
CA MET A 301 -0.04 10.71 9.85
C MET A 301 -1.50 10.30 9.99
N THR A 302 -1.91 10.04 11.22
CA THR A 302 -3.27 9.61 11.57
C THR A 302 -3.95 10.65 12.45
N GLY A 303 -5.26 10.50 12.69
CA GLY A 303 -5.98 11.36 13.63
C GLY A 303 -5.99 12.86 13.28
N ASN A 304 -5.87 13.21 12.00
CA ASN A 304 -5.77 14.59 11.48
C ASN A 304 -4.51 15.35 11.92
N LYS A 305 -3.46 14.63 12.34
CA LYS A 305 -2.16 15.28 12.58
C LYS A 305 -1.58 15.78 11.26
N ALA A 306 -0.99 16.97 11.29
CA ALA A 306 -0.27 17.52 10.15
C ALA A 306 0.99 16.70 9.86
N LEU A 307 1.41 16.66 8.59
CA LEU A 307 2.71 16.11 8.23
C LEU A 307 3.82 16.85 8.98
N PRO A 308 4.83 16.14 9.50
CA PRO A 308 6.09 16.76 9.87
C PRO A 308 6.65 17.56 8.69
N GLY A 309 7.45 18.60 8.97
CA GLY A 309 8.08 19.38 7.90
C GLY A 309 8.92 18.51 6.95
N PRO A 310 9.36 19.02 5.78
CA PRO A 310 10.13 18.26 4.78
C PRO A 310 11.42 17.61 5.31
N THR A 311 11.96 18.14 6.41
CA THR A 311 13.15 17.65 7.13
C THR A 311 12.82 16.65 8.25
N GLY A 312 11.54 16.34 8.47
CA GLY A 312 11.08 15.46 9.55
C GLY A 312 11.61 14.03 9.44
N TYR A 313 11.93 13.59 8.21
CA TYR A 313 12.62 12.32 7.99
C TYR A 313 14.11 12.56 7.70
N ASN A 314 14.97 12.14 8.63
CA ASN A 314 16.42 12.22 8.51
C ASN A 314 16.99 10.92 7.90
N ASP A 315 17.46 11.01 6.65
CA ASP A 315 18.09 9.90 5.92
C ASP A 315 19.43 9.45 6.54
N SER A 316 20.04 10.27 7.42
CA SER A 316 21.29 9.95 8.12
C SER A 316 21.09 9.07 9.36
N LEU A 317 19.84 8.81 9.74
CA LEU A 317 19.47 7.81 10.75
C LEU A 317 18.76 6.62 10.07
N PRO A 318 19.37 5.99 9.03
CA PRO A 318 18.65 5.07 8.19
C PRO A 318 18.37 3.78 8.94
N VAL A 319 17.10 3.53 9.11
CA VAL A 319 16.53 2.22 9.37
C VAL A 319 16.32 1.53 8.04
N ASN A 320 16.79 0.30 7.85
CA ASN A 320 16.37 -0.49 6.69
C ASN A 320 14.98 -1.07 6.94
N TRP A 321 13.96 -0.51 6.29
CA TRP A 321 12.58 -1.01 6.41
C TRP A 321 12.33 -2.30 5.62
N VAL A 322 13.16 -2.56 4.61
CA VAL A 322 13.17 -3.79 3.80
C VAL A 322 14.55 -4.44 3.91
N THR A 323 14.60 -5.77 3.82
CA THR A 323 15.82 -6.55 4.14
C THR A 323 16.04 -7.75 3.22
N GLY A 324 15.38 -7.80 2.06
CA GLY A 324 15.56 -8.82 1.02
C GLY A 324 14.76 -10.11 1.21
N LYS A 325 14.52 -10.54 2.46
CA LYS A 325 13.43 -11.48 2.78
C LYS A 325 12.17 -10.76 3.23
N VAL A 326 12.31 -9.51 3.68
CA VAL A 326 11.21 -8.57 3.86
C VAL A 326 11.21 -7.62 2.68
N ASP A 327 10.33 -7.91 1.72
CA ASP A 327 10.17 -7.17 0.47
C ASP A 327 9.33 -5.90 0.66
N CYS A 328 8.39 -5.93 1.60
CA CYS A 328 7.59 -4.79 2.00
C CYS A 328 7.37 -4.84 3.52
N SER A 329 7.16 -3.69 4.15
CA SER A 329 6.87 -3.63 5.57
C SER A 329 5.90 -2.51 5.91
N MET A 330 5.23 -2.67 7.05
CA MET A 330 4.42 -1.66 7.69
C MET A 330 4.89 -1.53 9.14
N THR A 331 5.11 -0.32 9.60
CA THR A 331 5.44 -0.05 11.00
C THR A 331 4.53 1.04 11.52
N MET A 332 3.92 0.79 12.68
CA MET A 332 3.00 1.69 13.34
C MET A 332 3.55 2.10 14.69
N SER A 333 3.52 3.40 14.98
CA SER A 333 4.07 3.94 16.21
C SER A 333 3.35 3.42 17.44
N LYS A 334 4.10 3.29 18.54
CA LYS A 334 3.56 3.05 19.88
C LYS A 334 2.44 4.05 20.22
N ALA A 335 2.61 5.32 19.90
CA ALA A 335 1.61 6.35 20.21
C ALA A 335 0.23 6.05 19.59
N VAL A 336 0.21 5.50 18.37
CA VAL A 336 -1.03 5.12 17.69
C VAL A 336 -1.56 3.78 18.20
N PHE A 337 -0.76 2.73 18.09
CA PHE A 337 -1.23 1.38 18.36
C PHE A 337 -1.41 1.12 19.85
N TRP A 338 -0.41 1.50 20.64
CA TRP A 338 -0.35 1.22 22.08
C TRP A 338 -1.12 2.24 22.90
N ASP A 339 -0.70 3.50 22.83
CA ASP A 339 -1.15 4.54 23.76
C ASP A 339 -2.59 4.97 23.46
N ALA A 340 -2.93 5.17 22.17
CA ALA A 340 -4.26 5.62 21.80
C ALA A 340 -5.29 4.47 21.76
N TYR A 341 -4.91 3.31 21.22
CA TYR A 341 -5.85 2.20 21.03
C TYR A 341 -5.81 1.15 22.14
N LEU A 342 -4.72 0.38 22.29
CA LEU A 342 -4.69 -0.75 23.23
C LEU A 342 -4.91 -0.31 24.68
N ALA A 343 -4.20 0.71 25.15
CA ALA A 343 -4.34 1.23 26.51
C ALA A 343 -5.79 1.67 26.80
N THR A 344 -6.46 2.33 25.86
CA THR A 344 -7.86 2.71 26.03
C THR A 344 -8.76 1.49 26.15
N LYS A 345 -8.62 0.50 25.25
CA LYS A 345 -9.45 -0.71 25.22
C LYS A 345 -9.24 -1.61 26.43
N PHE A 346 -8.00 -1.72 26.92
CA PHE A 346 -7.65 -2.52 28.09
C PHE A 346 -7.90 -1.81 29.44
N SER A 347 -8.35 -0.56 29.46
CA SER A 347 -8.67 0.15 30.72
C SER A 347 -9.77 -0.52 31.56
N GLU A 348 -10.64 -1.32 30.92
CA GLU A 348 -11.67 -2.10 31.61
C GLU A 348 -11.07 -3.14 32.56
N PHE A 349 -9.93 -3.74 32.21
CA PHE A 349 -9.27 -4.71 33.08
C PHE A 349 -8.86 -4.04 34.40
N ASN A 350 -8.44 -2.77 34.38
CA ASN A 350 -8.18 -2.04 35.61
C ASN A 350 -9.45 -1.88 36.46
N LEU A 351 -10.59 -1.55 35.84
CA LEU A 351 -11.88 -1.48 36.54
C LEU A 351 -12.31 -2.85 37.12
N GLN A 352 -12.04 -3.93 36.40
CA GLN A 352 -12.29 -5.29 36.88
C GLN A 352 -11.38 -5.63 38.07
N THR A 353 -10.09 -5.34 38.00
CA THR A 353 -9.15 -5.54 39.10
C THR A 353 -9.58 -4.78 40.35
N MET A 354 -10.05 -3.54 40.20
CA MET A 354 -10.59 -2.76 41.30
C MET A 354 -11.87 -3.37 41.90
N SER A 355 -12.70 -4.01 41.07
CA SER A 355 -13.89 -4.74 41.54
C SER A 355 -13.50 -5.97 42.35
N ILE A 356 -12.52 -6.73 41.86
CA ILE A 356 -11.94 -7.86 42.59
C ILE A 356 -11.31 -7.40 43.91
N ALA A 357 -10.63 -6.25 43.92
CA ALA A 357 -10.08 -5.66 45.13
C ALA A 357 -11.18 -5.34 46.17
N ASN A 358 -12.35 -4.86 45.70
CA ASN A 358 -13.51 -4.62 46.55
C ASN A 358 -14.06 -5.94 47.10
N ASP A 359 -14.09 -7.00 46.29
CA ASP A 359 -14.50 -8.33 46.75
C ASP A 359 -13.52 -8.90 47.79
N ILE A 360 -12.21 -8.74 47.61
CA ILE A 360 -11.21 -9.11 48.63
C ILE A 360 -11.51 -8.40 49.96
N TRP A 361 -11.83 -7.10 49.91
CA TRP A 361 -12.21 -6.34 51.12
C TRP A 361 -13.41 -6.99 51.83
N TRP A 362 -14.44 -7.39 51.09
CA TRP A 362 -15.62 -8.06 51.67
C TRP A 362 -15.28 -9.41 52.28
N TRP A 363 -14.43 -10.19 51.63
CA TRP A 363 -14.02 -11.50 52.13
C TRP A 363 -13.17 -11.42 53.39
N ILE A 364 -12.33 -10.38 53.54
CA ILE A 364 -11.51 -10.19 54.74
C ILE A 364 -12.32 -9.59 55.89
N ARG A 365 -13.38 -8.81 55.60
CA ARG A 365 -14.14 -8.05 56.60
C ARG A 365 -15.46 -8.65 57.02
N THR A 366 -16.03 -9.53 56.22
CA THR A 366 -17.39 -10.04 56.42
C THR A 366 -17.50 -11.52 56.06
N ASP A 367 -18.63 -12.13 56.37
CA ASP A 367 -18.98 -13.47 55.90
C ASP A 367 -19.45 -13.51 54.44
N ASN A 368 -19.48 -12.35 53.76
CA ASN A 368 -19.92 -12.26 52.37
C ASN A 368 -18.80 -12.71 51.41
N ARG A 369 -18.87 -13.97 50.97
CA ARG A 369 -17.90 -14.64 50.09
C ARG A 369 -18.35 -14.66 48.62
N GLY A 370 -19.13 -13.64 48.22
CA GLY A 370 -19.57 -13.42 46.84
C GLY A 370 -18.52 -12.70 45.98
N LEU A 371 -18.76 -12.68 44.66
CA LEU A 371 -18.22 -11.65 43.77
C LEU A 371 -19.30 -10.58 43.54
N ASP A 372 -18.91 -9.44 42.99
CA ASP A 372 -19.81 -8.31 42.68
C ASP A 372 -20.47 -7.71 43.92
N ASN A 373 -19.73 -7.64 45.02
CA ASN A 373 -20.25 -7.07 46.24
C ASN A 373 -20.48 -5.55 46.09
N PRO A 374 -21.40 -4.97 46.89
CA PRO A 374 -21.60 -3.52 46.88
C PRO A 374 -20.28 -2.77 47.09
N TRP A 375 -20.08 -1.68 46.36
CA TRP A 375 -18.84 -0.92 46.44
C TRP A 375 -18.62 -0.34 47.85
N LYS A 376 -17.43 -0.55 48.42
CA LYS A 376 -17.05 -0.12 49.77
C LYS A 376 -15.68 0.51 49.90
N LEU A 377 -14.83 0.41 48.88
CA LEU A 377 -13.48 0.95 48.98
C LEU A 377 -13.47 2.48 49.04
N THR A 378 -14.38 3.17 48.35
CA THR A 378 -14.46 4.64 48.40
C THR A 378 -15.87 5.13 48.75
N PRO A 379 -16.00 6.29 49.42
CA PRO A 379 -17.31 6.91 49.69
C PRO A 379 -18.06 7.33 48.42
N ASP A 380 -17.32 7.77 47.39
CA ASP A 380 -17.88 8.31 46.14
C ASP A 380 -18.38 7.23 45.17
N GLY A 381 -18.26 5.95 45.53
CA GLY A 381 -18.65 4.82 44.69
C GLY A 381 -17.56 4.35 43.73
N LYS A 382 -17.89 3.31 42.96
CA LYS A 382 -16.95 2.68 42.01
C LYS A 382 -16.50 3.70 40.96
N PRO A 383 -15.18 3.88 40.74
CA PRO A 383 -14.69 4.73 39.68
C PRO A 383 -15.24 4.31 38.32
N SER A 384 -15.68 5.29 37.52
CA SER A 384 -16.19 5.06 36.17
C SER A 384 -15.07 4.88 35.14
N THR A 385 -13.82 5.21 35.49
CA THR A 385 -12.66 5.11 34.60
C THR A 385 -11.41 4.68 35.34
N ALA A 386 -10.56 3.86 34.71
CA ALA A 386 -9.26 3.47 35.23
C ALA A 386 -8.23 3.43 34.09
N ARG A 387 -7.79 4.63 33.68
CA ARG A 387 -6.92 4.81 32.52
C ARG A 387 -5.50 4.33 32.81
N TRP A 388 -4.91 3.66 31.83
CA TRP A 388 -3.50 3.33 31.84
C TRP A 388 -2.64 4.60 31.66
N SER A 389 -1.49 4.62 32.32
CA SER A 389 -0.46 5.65 32.17
C SER A 389 0.66 5.08 31.30
N PRO A 390 0.93 5.63 30.10
CA PRO A 390 2.01 5.16 29.24
C PRO A 390 3.39 5.25 29.91
N THR A 391 4.24 4.25 29.68
CA THR A 391 5.65 4.22 30.12
C THR A 391 6.57 3.82 28.96
N ASP A 392 7.89 3.96 29.10
CA ASP A 392 8.83 3.60 28.03
C ASP A 392 8.82 2.12 27.63
N LYS A 393 8.29 1.24 28.50
CA LYS A 393 8.26 -0.22 28.30
C LYS A 393 6.85 -0.80 28.21
N GLY A 394 5.83 0.05 28.27
CA GLY A 394 4.47 -0.43 28.38
C GLY A 394 3.49 0.65 28.81
N ALA A 395 2.60 0.27 29.70
CA ALA A 395 1.75 1.16 30.45
C ALA A 395 1.53 0.59 31.86
N GLU A 396 1.26 1.47 32.82
CA GLU A 396 0.99 1.09 34.19
C GLU A 396 -0.31 1.71 34.71
N PHE A 397 -0.93 1.05 35.67
CA PHE A 397 -2.05 1.57 36.41
C PHE A 397 -1.78 1.34 37.89
N HIS A 398 -1.92 2.42 38.68
CA HIS A 398 -1.77 2.37 40.12
C HIS A 398 -2.97 3.04 40.76
N TRP A 399 -3.61 2.31 41.66
CA TRP A 399 -4.68 2.82 42.50
C TRP A 399 -4.44 2.35 43.93
N HIS A 400 -4.68 3.24 44.88
CA HIS A 400 -4.46 2.99 46.30
C HIS A 400 -5.57 3.69 47.06
N GLU A 401 -6.15 2.96 48.00
CA GLU A 401 -7.17 3.47 48.91
C GLU A 401 -7.02 2.81 50.26
N GLY A 402 -7.26 3.56 51.31
CA GLY A 402 -7.19 3.05 52.67
C GLY A 402 -7.92 3.97 53.62
N ASP A 403 -8.46 3.40 54.68
CA ASP A 403 -9.19 4.14 55.69
C ASP A 403 -9.04 3.50 57.07
N ASN A 404 -9.30 4.30 58.11
CA ASN A 404 -9.26 3.92 59.50
C ASN A 404 -10.63 4.12 60.12
N MET A 405 -11.30 3.03 60.49
CA MET A 405 -12.61 3.08 61.12
C MET A 405 -12.51 2.65 62.58
N LYS A 406 -13.06 3.45 63.50
CA LYS A 406 -13.21 3.05 64.90
C LYS A 406 -14.41 2.08 65.03
N ILE A 407 -14.19 0.88 65.54
CA ILE A 407 -15.21 -0.14 65.76
C ILE A 407 -15.43 -0.28 67.27
N GLY A 408 -16.37 0.49 67.81
CA GLY A 408 -16.62 0.54 69.25
C GLY A 408 -15.53 1.31 70.03
N ASP A 409 -15.58 1.27 71.37
CA ASP A 409 -14.77 2.15 72.21
C ASP A 409 -13.28 1.77 72.27
N GLN A 410 -12.95 0.51 71.95
CA GLN A 410 -11.62 -0.07 72.15
C GLN A 410 -10.99 -0.66 70.88
N GLU A 411 -11.68 -0.70 69.74
CA GLU A 411 -11.12 -1.30 68.51
C GLU A 411 -10.99 -0.30 67.35
N PHE A 412 -9.90 -0.42 66.60
CA PHE A 412 -9.64 0.32 65.37
C PHE A 412 -9.41 -0.66 64.23
N ASP A 413 -10.15 -0.50 63.14
CA ASP A 413 -10.05 -1.32 61.94
C ASP A 413 -9.54 -0.46 60.78
N THR A 414 -8.26 -0.62 60.51
CA THR A 414 -7.54 -0.03 59.40
C THR A 414 -7.55 -0.98 58.22
N TRP A 415 -7.72 -0.44 57.03
CA TRP A 415 -7.49 -1.19 55.80
C TRP A 415 -6.74 -0.35 54.79
N ASP A 416 -6.03 -1.05 53.92
CA ASP A 416 -5.19 -0.48 52.88
C ASP A 416 -5.25 -1.44 51.68
N THR A 417 -5.70 -0.95 50.53
CA THR A 417 -5.82 -1.72 49.30
C THR A 417 -5.04 -1.03 48.18
N ILE A 418 -4.14 -1.78 47.58
CA ILE A 418 -3.28 -1.36 46.48
C ILE A 418 -3.61 -2.22 45.27
N VAL A 419 -3.92 -1.58 44.15
CA VAL A 419 -4.03 -2.19 42.83
C VAL A 419 -2.90 -1.67 41.97
N ARG A 420 -2.10 -2.59 41.41
CA ARG A 420 -1.04 -2.28 40.45
C ARG A 420 -1.11 -3.23 39.27
N ASN A 421 -1.35 -2.65 38.11
CA ASN A 421 -1.38 -3.40 36.87
C ASN A 421 -0.30 -2.85 35.93
N TYR A 422 0.28 -3.75 35.14
CA TYR A 422 1.30 -3.43 34.14
C TYR A 422 0.89 -4.09 32.83
N MET A 423 1.10 -3.40 31.73
CA MET A 423 0.95 -3.94 30.39
C MET A 423 2.27 -3.69 29.67
N ASN A 424 2.96 -4.74 29.25
CA ASN A 424 4.29 -4.65 28.63
C ASN A 424 4.31 -5.42 27.32
N TRP A 425 4.89 -4.85 26.27
CA TRP A 425 5.23 -5.63 25.08
C TRP A 425 6.56 -6.33 25.29
N LYS A 426 6.78 -7.43 24.59
CA LYS A 426 8.07 -8.10 24.55
C LYS A 426 8.76 -7.81 23.22
N PRO A 427 9.87 -7.04 23.21
CA PRO A 427 10.56 -6.71 21.98
C PRO A 427 11.02 -7.93 21.18
N GLY A 428 10.96 -7.82 19.85
CA GLY A 428 11.25 -8.90 18.91
C GLY A 428 10.17 -9.97 18.82
N THR A 429 9.04 -9.82 19.51
CA THR A 429 7.96 -10.82 19.55
C THR A 429 6.60 -10.18 19.25
N ASP A 430 5.60 -11.02 19.00
CA ASP A 430 4.20 -10.70 18.77
C ASP A 430 3.37 -10.56 20.06
N GLU A 431 4.03 -10.59 21.23
CA GLU A 431 3.40 -10.78 22.53
C GLU A 431 3.33 -9.49 23.36
N VAL A 432 2.17 -9.32 24.00
CA VAL A 432 1.90 -8.33 25.03
C VAL A 432 1.44 -9.05 26.29
N GLU A 433 2.10 -8.77 27.41
CA GLU A 433 1.78 -9.33 28.71
C GLU A 433 1.12 -8.26 29.59
N ILE A 434 -0.07 -8.56 30.09
CA ILE A 434 -0.81 -7.75 31.05
C ILE A 434 -0.72 -8.46 32.40
N PHE A 435 0.03 -7.90 33.33
CA PHE A 435 0.13 -8.38 34.70
C PHE A 435 -0.79 -7.57 35.61
N MET A 436 -1.52 -8.26 36.47
CA MET A 436 -2.46 -7.65 37.41
C MET A 436 -2.11 -8.08 38.83
N TRP A 437 -2.07 -7.11 39.74
CA TRP A 437 -1.71 -7.33 41.12
C TRP A 437 -2.61 -6.52 42.05
N VAL A 438 -3.18 -7.22 43.01
CA VAL A 438 -3.95 -6.64 44.10
C VAL A 438 -3.32 -7.05 45.41
N THR A 439 -3.15 -6.09 46.30
CA THR A 439 -2.85 -6.35 47.72
C THR A 439 -3.91 -5.65 48.55
N SER A 440 -4.54 -6.38 49.45
CA SER A 440 -5.43 -5.79 50.45
C SER A 440 -4.94 -6.21 51.83
N MET A 441 -4.74 -5.22 52.67
CA MET A 441 -4.31 -5.36 54.04
C MET A 441 -5.43 -4.87 54.96
N ARG A 442 -5.65 -5.62 56.03
CA ARG A 442 -6.48 -5.21 57.15
C ARG A 442 -5.70 -5.32 58.44
N ILE A 443 -5.77 -4.28 59.26
CA ILE A 443 -5.18 -4.25 60.60
C ILE A 443 -6.30 -3.94 61.59
N VAL A 444 -6.46 -4.79 62.59
CA VAL A 444 -7.39 -4.55 63.70
C VAL A 444 -6.58 -4.40 64.98
N HIS A 445 -6.65 -3.23 65.59
CA HIS A 445 -6.11 -2.96 66.92
C HIS A 445 -7.23 -3.10 67.95
N TYR A 446 -6.98 -3.76 69.06
CA TYR A 446 -7.92 -3.82 70.18
C TYR A 446 -7.23 -3.38 71.48
N HIS A 447 -7.93 -2.58 72.27
CA HIS A 447 -7.47 -2.05 73.55
C HIS A 447 -8.31 -2.65 74.69
N SER A 448 -8.18 -3.95 74.96
CA SER A 448 -8.82 -4.56 76.13
C SER A 448 -7.88 -4.55 77.35
N GLY A 449 -7.84 -3.43 78.10
CA GLY A 449 -7.05 -3.34 79.33
C GLY A 449 -5.52 -3.28 79.10
N MET A 450 -4.73 -3.98 79.94
CA MET A 450 -3.25 -3.96 79.89
C MET A 450 -2.66 -4.77 78.72
N ASP A 451 -3.43 -5.68 78.11
CA ASP A 451 -2.98 -6.58 77.04
C ASP A 451 -3.67 -6.24 75.71
N GLY A 452 -3.39 -5.05 75.18
CA GLY A 452 -3.78 -4.70 73.82
C GLY A 452 -3.06 -5.57 72.79
N GLY A 453 -3.70 -5.86 71.67
CA GLY A 453 -3.08 -6.60 70.58
C GLY A 453 -3.47 -6.09 69.20
N MET A 454 -2.79 -6.66 68.21
CA MET A 454 -2.90 -6.26 66.82
C MET A 454 -2.99 -7.50 65.95
N PHE A 455 -4.03 -7.55 65.13
CA PHE A 455 -4.18 -8.54 64.08
C PHE A 455 -3.89 -7.89 62.73
N ARG A 456 -3.09 -8.54 61.89
CA ARG A 456 -2.84 -8.10 60.51
C ARG A 456 -3.08 -9.24 59.54
N ASN A 457 -3.95 -9.04 58.55
CA ASN A 457 -4.16 -9.95 57.43
C ASN A 457 -3.78 -9.23 56.14
N VAL A 458 -2.92 -9.85 55.34
CA VAL A 458 -2.52 -9.39 54.01
C VAL A 458 -2.95 -10.44 53.00
N VAL A 459 -3.81 -10.07 52.07
CA VAL A 459 -4.20 -10.89 50.93
C VAL A 459 -3.58 -10.29 49.69
N GLU A 460 -2.86 -11.12 48.94
CA GLU A 460 -2.25 -10.79 47.67
C GLU A 460 -2.82 -11.68 46.58
N LEU A 461 -3.26 -11.07 45.48
CA LEU A 461 -3.73 -11.76 44.28
C LEU A 461 -2.92 -11.31 43.07
N LYS A 462 -2.41 -12.27 42.29
CA LYS A 462 -1.62 -12.03 41.07
C LYS A 462 -2.12 -12.89 39.91
N TRP A 463 -2.21 -12.30 38.72
CA TRP A 463 -2.47 -13.04 37.48
C TRP A 463 -1.92 -12.30 36.25
N SER A 464 -1.83 -13.00 35.13
CA SER A 464 -1.31 -12.49 33.87
C SER A 464 -2.20 -12.89 32.69
N LEU A 465 -2.32 -11.97 31.74
CA LEU A 465 -2.91 -12.20 30.42
C LEU A 465 -1.83 -12.02 29.37
N LYS A 466 -1.87 -12.82 28.32
CA LYS A 466 -0.98 -12.71 27.16
C LYS A 466 -1.83 -12.53 25.92
N LEU A 467 -1.61 -11.42 25.23
CA LEU A 467 -2.16 -11.11 23.92
C LEU A 467 -1.08 -11.42 22.88
N ARG A 468 -1.41 -12.24 21.88
CA ARG A 468 -0.55 -12.56 20.75
C ARG A 468 -1.19 -12.15 19.44
N LEU A 469 -0.38 -11.62 18.52
CA LEU A 469 -0.78 -11.32 17.16
C LEU A 469 -0.26 -12.44 16.25
N ASN A 470 -1.15 -13.26 15.71
CA ASN A 470 -0.82 -14.33 14.79
C ASN A 470 -1.12 -13.92 13.34
N THR A 471 -0.46 -14.57 12.39
CA THR A 471 -0.83 -14.50 10.97
C THR A 471 -1.51 -15.80 10.56
N ILE A 472 -2.70 -15.71 9.96
CA ILE A 472 -3.41 -16.86 9.39
C ILE A 472 -3.10 -17.04 7.90
N LYS A 473 -3.50 -18.20 7.35
CA LYS A 473 -3.09 -18.70 6.02
C LYS A 473 -3.29 -17.70 4.86
N ASP A 474 -4.25 -16.78 4.98
CA ASP A 474 -4.60 -15.81 3.93
C ASP A 474 -3.93 -14.44 4.12
N GLY A 475 -2.87 -14.35 4.94
CA GLY A 475 -2.18 -13.08 5.18
C GLY A 475 -2.98 -12.10 6.04
N ARG A 476 -4.01 -12.60 6.73
CA ARG A 476 -4.77 -11.84 7.72
C ARG A 476 -4.14 -12.03 9.09
N LEU A 477 -4.26 -11.01 9.93
CA LEU A 477 -3.90 -11.09 11.33
C LEU A 477 -5.07 -11.63 12.15
N GLU A 478 -4.74 -12.52 13.08
CA GLU A 478 -5.62 -13.03 14.13
C GLU A 478 -5.02 -12.63 15.47
N THR A 479 -5.87 -12.17 16.37
CA THR A 479 -5.47 -11.83 17.72
C THR A 479 -5.93 -12.94 18.67
N VAL A 480 -5.04 -13.43 19.53
CA VAL A 480 -5.37 -14.45 20.52
C VAL A 480 -5.03 -13.92 21.91
N ILE A 481 -5.96 -14.04 22.86
CA ILE A 481 -5.71 -13.75 24.27
C ILE A 481 -5.75 -15.05 25.06
N THR A 482 -4.73 -15.29 25.87
CA THR A 482 -4.67 -16.39 26.83
C THR A 482 -4.47 -15.83 28.24
N ALA A 483 -5.15 -16.39 29.23
CA ALA A 483 -5.01 -16.03 30.63
C ALA A 483 -4.29 -17.15 31.40
N ASP A 484 -3.38 -16.78 32.29
CA ASP A 484 -2.90 -17.70 33.33
C ASP A 484 -3.92 -17.74 34.48
N SER A 485 -4.06 -18.89 35.16
CA SER A 485 -4.95 -19.00 36.31
C SER A 485 -4.49 -18.07 37.45
N PRO A 486 -5.41 -17.31 38.07
CA PRO A 486 -5.09 -16.40 39.16
C PRO A 486 -4.58 -17.16 40.39
N LYS A 487 -3.60 -16.55 41.08
CA LYS A 487 -3.00 -17.11 42.30
C LYS A 487 -3.21 -16.15 43.47
N VAL A 488 -3.90 -16.61 44.49
CA VAL A 488 -4.17 -15.89 45.73
C VAL A 488 -3.21 -16.41 46.80
N THR A 489 -2.69 -15.51 47.61
CA THR A 489 -1.94 -15.83 48.83
C THR A 489 -2.50 -14.99 49.97
N SER A 490 -2.62 -15.58 51.17
CA SER A 490 -3.03 -14.87 52.38
C SER A 490 -2.03 -15.12 53.49
N GLN A 491 -1.52 -14.04 54.07
CA GLN A 491 -0.61 -14.08 55.20
C GLN A 491 -1.22 -13.37 56.40
N GLN A 492 -1.29 -14.08 57.52
CA GLN A 492 -1.65 -13.52 58.81
C GLN A 492 -0.37 -13.18 59.59
N ILE A 493 -0.33 -12.00 60.21
CA ILE A 493 0.75 -11.52 61.04
C ILE A 493 0.15 -11.13 62.41
N ASN A 494 0.54 -11.87 63.44
CA ASN A 494 0.16 -11.77 64.87
C ASN A 494 -1.24 -12.28 65.29
N ASP A 495 -1.21 -12.91 66.47
CA ASP A 495 -2.24 -13.58 67.29
C ASP A 495 -2.97 -14.81 66.69
N ASP A 496 -2.59 -16.01 67.17
CA ASP A 496 -3.18 -17.30 66.83
C ASP A 496 -4.60 -17.50 67.39
N SER A 497 -5.05 -16.65 68.34
CA SER A 497 -6.33 -16.84 69.03
C SER A 497 -7.57 -16.41 68.20
N ARG A 498 -7.39 -15.74 67.05
CA ARG A 498 -8.50 -15.21 66.22
C ARG A 498 -8.43 -15.60 64.73
N GLN A 499 -8.18 -16.88 64.44
CA GLN A 499 -8.07 -17.44 63.06
C GLN A 499 -9.34 -17.29 62.18
N TRP A 500 -10.49 -16.91 62.72
CA TRP A 500 -11.75 -16.80 61.98
C TRP A 500 -11.83 -15.62 61.00
N TRP A 501 -10.88 -14.68 61.05
CA TRP A 501 -10.75 -13.54 60.12
C TRP A 501 -9.72 -13.78 59.01
N ARG A 502 -9.09 -14.97 58.98
CA ARG A 502 -8.19 -15.37 57.91
C ARG A 502 -8.99 -15.94 56.75
N MET A 503 -8.58 -15.62 55.52
CA MET A 503 -9.06 -16.33 54.34
C MET A 503 -8.49 -17.76 54.40
N ARG A 504 -9.35 -18.75 54.68
CA ARG A 504 -8.91 -20.15 54.78
C ARG A 504 -8.47 -20.66 53.41
N ASP A 505 -7.64 -21.70 53.38
CA ASP A 505 -7.13 -22.23 52.11
C ASP A 505 -8.24 -22.66 51.14
N ASP A 506 -9.35 -23.21 51.65
CA ASP A 506 -10.52 -23.55 50.84
C ASP A 506 -11.23 -22.30 50.31
N ASP A 507 -11.29 -21.23 51.10
CA ASP A 507 -11.84 -19.94 50.70
C ASP A 507 -10.98 -19.30 49.61
N MET A 508 -9.65 -19.37 49.74
CA MET A 508 -8.72 -18.90 48.72
C MET A 508 -8.93 -19.63 47.39
N LYS A 509 -9.04 -20.96 47.39
CA LYS A 509 -9.29 -21.74 46.16
C LYS A 509 -10.63 -21.40 45.51
N VAL A 510 -11.68 -21.20 46.32
CA VAL A 510 -12.99 -20.75 45.80
C VAL A 510 -12.87 -19.36 45.19
N PHE A 511 -12.13 -18.44 45.82
CA PHE A 511 -11.92 -17.10 45.30
C PHE A 511 -11.06 -17.08 44.03
N GLU A 512 -9.99 -17.88 43.97
CA GLU A 512 -9.17 -18.08 42.77
C GLU A 512 -10.04 -18.52 41.60
N LYS A 513 -10.83 -19.58 41.79
CA LYS A 513 -11.73 -20.11 40.76
C LYS A 513 -12.76 -19.08 40.31
N LYS A 514 -13.41 -18.39 41.25
CA LYS A 514 -14.39 -17.34 40.93
C LYS A 514 -13.74 -16.16 40.18
N THR A 515 -12.53 -15.77 40.57
CA THR A 515 -11.75 -14.73 39.89
C THR A 515 -11.40 -15.16 38.47
N GLU A 516 -10.97 -16.41 38.29
CA GLU A 516 -10.68 -17.00 36.97
C GLU A 516 -11.92 -16.95 36.07
N GLU A 517 -13.07 -17.42 36.58
CA GLU A 517 -14.35 -17.38 35.87
C GLU A 517 -14.73 -15.93 35.49
N SER A 518 -14.58 -14.95 36.40
CA SER A 518 -14.86 -13.54 36.14
C SER A 518 -13.95 -12.94 35.06
N VAL A 519 -12.64 -13.20 35.11
CA VAL A 519 -11.67 -12.71 34.12
C VAL A 519 -11.96 -13.32 32.75
N MET A 520 -12.24 -14.63 32.69
CA MET A 520 -12.60 -15.31 31.45
C MET A 520 -13.94 -14.83 30.89
N GLU A 521 -14.92 -14.52 31.74
CA GLU A 521 -16.19 -13.94 31.32
C GLU A 521 -16.00 -12.52 30.76
N ALA A 522 -15.18 -11.68 31.40
CA ALA A 522 -14.86 -10.34 30.90
C ALA A 522 -14.13 -10.38 29.54
N LEU A 523 -13.24 -11.36 29.35
CA LEU A 523 -12.60 -11.65 28.07
C LEU A 523 -13.62 -12.11 27.02
N ALA A 524 -14.57 -12.98 27.39
CA ALA A 524 -15.57 -13.51 26.45
C ALA A 524 -16.65 -12.49 26.07
N LYS A 525 -17.03 -11.59 27.00
CA LYS A 525 -18.05 -10.54 26.77
C LYS A 525 -17.61 -9.49 25.74
N ARG A 526 -16.32 -9.35 25.50
CA ARG A 526 -15.78 -8.40 24.54
C ARG A 526 -14.99 -9.15 23.48
N ASP A 527 -15.44 -9.05 22.24
CA ASP A 527 -14.75 -9.64 21.09
C ASP A 527 -13.51 -8.82 20.71
N PHE A 528 -12.66 -8.47 21.69
CA PHE A 528 -11.46 -7.65 21.54
C PHE A 528 -10.55 -8.19 20.45
N THR A 529 -10.43 -9.52 20.40
CA THR A 529 -9.64 -10.24 19.42
C THR A 529 -10.17 -10.02 18.01
N LYS A 530 -11.49 -10.13 17.80
CA LYS A 530 -12.10 -9.88 16.50
C LYS A 530 -12.08 -8.42 16.11
N ASP A 531 -12.34 -7.50 17.04
CA ASP A 531 -12.28 -6.06 16.76
C ASP A 531 -10.88 -5.64 16.34
N LEU A 532 -9.85 -6.02 17.10
CA LEU A 532 -8.46 -5.72 16.77
C LEU A 532 -8.04 -6.38 15.45
N SER A 533 -8.41 -7.64 15.23
CA SER A 533 -8.12 -8.35 13.98
C SER A 533 -8.80 -7.67 12.79
N ALA A 534 -10.06 -7.25 12.91
CA ALA A 534 -10.78 -6.55 11.86
C ALA A 534 -10.12 -5.22 11.50
N ILE A 535 -9.79 -4.41 12.52
CA ILE A 535 -9.14 -3.11 12.34
C ILE A 535 -7.79 -3.26 11.65
N LEU A 536 -6.93 -4.17 12.13
CA LEU A 536 -5.61 -4.36 11.55
C LEU A 536 -5.69 -4.88 10.11
N ASN A 537 -6.57 -5.85 9.83
CA ASN A 537 -6.74 -6.39 8.48
C ASN A 537 -7.27 -5.35 7.48
N ASP A 538 -8.03 -4.36 7.95
CA ASP A 538 -8.51 -3.27 7.09
C ASP A 538 -7.42 -2.25 6.78
N ARG A 539 -6.23 -2.30 7.40
CA ARG A 539 -5.15 -1.32 7.17
C ARG A 539 -4.44 -1.47 5.82
N SER A 540 -4.34 -2.68 5.29
CA SER A 540 -3.76 -2.91 3.96
C SER A 540 -4.53 -2.18 2.85
N LYS A 541 -5.76 -1.74 3.14
CA LYS A 541 -6.63 -1.03 2.20
C LYS A 541 -6.23 0.43 1.94
N PHE A 542 -5.28 1.01 2.67
CA PHE A 542 -4.96 2.44 2.51
C PHE A 542 -3.83 2.72 1.51
N ILE A 543 -3.01 1.70 1.20
CA ILE A 543 -1.97 1.79 0.19
C ILE A 543 -2.06 0.56 -0.69
N PHE A 544 -2.40 0.78 -1.96
CA PHE A 544 -2.47 -0.27 -2.95
C PHE A 544 -1.28 -0.16 -3.89
N PRO A 545 -0.47 -1.23 -4.03
CA PRO A 545 0.37 -1.39 -5.20
C PRO A 545 -0.57 -1.41 -6.41
N GLY A 546 -0.20 -0.77 -7.51
CA GLY A 546 -1.10 -0.58 -8.65
C GLY A 546 -1.51 -1.87 -9.38
N ALA A 547 -1.25 -3.06 -8.82
CA ALA A 547 -1.56 -4.37 -9.37
C ALA A 547 -1.62 -5.49 -8.31
N GLY A 548 -2.27 -5.31 -7.15
CA GLY A 548 -2.42 -6.42 -6.20
C GLY A 548 -2.75 -6.01 -4.77
N GLU A 549 -2.57 -6.95 -3.85
CA GLU A 549 -2.90 -6.77 -2.43
C GLU A 549 -1.71 -7.09 -1.53
N PHE A 550 -1.73 -6.55 -0.31
CA PHE A 550 -0.75 -6.88 0.72
C PHE A 550 -1.33 -7.88 1.71
N ALA A 551 -0.62 -9.01 1.84
CA ALA A 551 -0.79 -9.97 2.92
C ALA A 551 0.12 -9.57 4.09
N MET A 552 -0.43 -9.39 5.29
CA MET A 552 0.33 -9.10 6.50
C MET A 552 0.93 -10.38 7.08
N ARG A 553 2.15 -10.29 7.61
CA ARG A 553 2.90 -11.40 8.19
C ARG A 553 3.76 -10.93 9.36
N GLU A 554 4.04 -11.87 10.27
CA GLU A 554 5.06 -11.75 11.32
C GLU A 554 4.98 -10.44 12.13
N PRO A 555 3.84 -10.13 12.77
CA PRO A 555 3.74 -8.99 13.69
C PRO A 555 4.78 -9.09 14.81
N LYS A 556 5.55 -8.03 15.03
CA LYS A 556 6.55 -7.96 16.09
C LYS A 556 6.60 -6.55 16.68
N PHE A 557 6.78 -6.45 18.00
CA PHE A 557 7.08 -5.17 18.64
C PHE A 557 8.59 -4.91 18.61
N ASN A 558 9.01 -3.67 18.33
CA ASN A 558 10.40 -3.26 18.50
C ASN A 558 10.69 -2.85 19.96
N ASP A 559 11.94 -2.49 20.28
CA ASP A 559 12.35 -2.05 21.62
C ASP A 559 11.61 -0.78 22.10
N ARG A 560 10.95 -0.05 21.20
CA ARG A 560 10.19 1.18 21.48
C ARG A 560 8.69 0.96 21.62
N GLY A 561 8.20 -0.26 21.37
CA GLY A 561 6.78 -0.60 21.39
C GLY A 561 6.03 -0.29 20.09
N ASP A 562 6.74 0.04 19.02
CA ASP A 562 6.14 0.18 17.69
C ASP A 562 5.81 -1.22 17.14
N LEU A 563 4.63 -1.36 16.54
CA LEU A 563 4.21 -2.60 15.88
C LEU A 563 4.78 -2.66 14.47
N GLN A 564 5.64 -3.63 14.21
CA GLN A 564 6.22 -3.93 12.91
C GLN A 564 5.54 -5.14 12.29
N LEU A 565 5.24 -5.04 11.00
CA LEU A 565 4.61 -6.06 10.19
C LEU A 565 5.41 -6.21 8.90
N ASP A 566 5.60 -7.45 8.48
CA ASP A 566 6.11 -7.74 7.15
C ASP A 566 4.91 -7.84 6.21
N LEU A 567 5.04 -7.22 5.04
CA LEU A 567 4.02 -7.26 4.01
C LEU A 567 4.52 -8.12 2.87
N ARG A 568 3.68 -9.04 2.40
CA ARG A 568 3.90 -9.78 1.18
C ARG A 568 2.97 -9.24 0.10
N PHE A 569 3.56 -8.77 -0.98
CA PHE A 569 2.79 -8.38 -2.14
C PHE A 569 2.31 -9.62 -2.90
N GLU A 570 1.00 -9.72 -3.10
CA GLU A 570 0.36 -10.69 -3.98
C GLU A 570 -0.07 -9.96 -5.25
N GLY A 571 0.79 -10.05 -6.28
CA GLY A 571 0.54 -9.42 -7.56
C GLY A 571 -0.67 -10.04 -8.26
N ALA A 572 -1.63 -9.19 -8.59
CA ALA A 572 -2.75 -9.48 -9.47
C ALA A 572 -2.52 -8.86 -10.85
N GLU A 573 -3.19 -9.41 -11.86
CA GLU A 573 -3.27 -8.73 -13.15
C GLU A 573 -4.05 -7.42 -12.97
N ILE A 574 -3.55 -6.34 -13.57
CA ILE A 574 -4.35 -5.12 -13.66
C ILE A 574 -5.46 -5.38 -14.67
N VAL A 575 -6.68 -5.20 -14.21
CA VAL A 575 -7.81 -4.95 -15.10
C VAL A 575 -7.52 -3.60 -15.76
N VAL A 576 -6.91 -3.62 -16.94
CA VAL A 576 -6.99 -2.49 -17.84
C VAL A 576 -8.47 -2.45 -18.18
N ASP A 577 -9.18 -1.40 -17.76
CA ASP A 577 -10.54 -1.14 -18.21
C ASP A 577 -10.46 -1.07 -19.74
N ASP A 578 -10.87 -2.17 -20.37
CA ASP A 578 -10.91 -2.28 -21.82
C ASP A 578 -12.17 -1.62 -22.34
N THR A 579 -13.18 -1.42 -21.49
CA THR A 579 -14.41 -0.73 -21.82
C THR A 579 -14.37 0.77 -21.53
N PHE A 580 -14.97 1.56 -22.42
CA PHE A 580 -15.15 3.00 -22.25
C PHE A 580 -16.35 3.48 -23.06
N HIS A 581 -16.85 4.66 -22.72
CA HIS A 581 -17.85 5.35 -23.54
C HIS A 581 -17.21 6.52 -24.27
N LEU A 582 -17.66 6.77 -25.50
CA LEU A 582 -17.24 7.91 -26.29
C LEU A 582 -18.19 9.09 -26.08
N ILE A 583 -17.65 10.28 -25.83
CA ILE A 583 -18.38 11.55 -25.79
C ILE A 583 -17.99 12.45 -26.95
N VAL A 584 -18.94 13.26 -27.38
CA VAL A 584 -18.77 14.28 -28.40
C VAL A 584 -18.88 15.65 -27.75
N ASN A 585 -17.82 16.44 -27.85
CA ASN A 585 -17.73 17.83 -27.44
C ASN A 585 -17.75 18.72 -28.69
N ALA A 586 -18.81 19.51 -28.85
CA ALA A 586 -18.91 20.51 -29.91
C ALA A 586 -18.42 21.87 -29.37
N GLU A 587 -17.50 22.54 -30.08
CA GLU A 587 -16.91 23.82 -29.64
C GLU A 587 -17.96 24.95 -29.56
N ASP A 588 -19.08 24.84 -30.28
CA ASP A 588 -20.01 25.96 -30.53
C ASP A 588 -21.45 25.78 -29.99
N THR A 589 -21.72 24.79 -29.14
CA THR A 589 -23.05 24.62 -28.50
C THR A 589 -22.96 24.59 -26.96
N PRO A 590 -24.04 24.98 -26.25
CA PRO A 590 -24.09 24.90 -24.78
C PRO A 590 -23.70 23.49 -24.30
N PRO A 591 -23.15 23.33 -23.08
CA PRO A 591 -22.37 22.17 -22.65
C PRO A 591 -23.26 20.94 -22.42
N HIS A 592 -23.78 20.36 -23.48
CA HIS A 592 -24.46 19.07 -23.45
C HIS A 592 -23.48 18.04 -23.99
N ARG A 593 -22.77 17.38 -23.08
CA ARG A 593 -21.95 16.21 -23.39
C ARG A 593 -22.87 15.15 -23.99
N LYS A 594 -22.72 14.86 -25.28
CA LYS A 594 -23.47 13.78 -25.94
C LYS A 594 -22.61 12.53 -26.02
N TRP A 595 -23.22 11.38 -25.80
CA TRP A 595 -22.55 10.08 -25.81
C TRP A 595 -22.79 9.37 -27.14
N VAL A 596 -21.82 8.61 -27.63
CA VAL A 596 -21.97 7.82 -28.85
C VAL A 596 -22.66 6.50 -28.53
N LYS A 597 -23.75 6.20 -29.22
CA LYS A 597 -24.47 4.94 -29.20
C LYS A 597 -24.46 4.30 -30.58
N VAL A 598 -23.99 3.08 -30.69
CA VAL A 598 -24.06 2.26 -31.90
C VAL A 598 -25.39 1.49 -31.88
N VAL A 599 -26.24 1.73 -32.87
CA VAL A 599 -27.54 1.07 -33.02
C VAL A 599 -27.58 0.25 -34.31
N ALA A 600 -28.15 -0.95 -34.24
CA ALA A 600 -28.37 -1.78 -35.42
C ALA A 600 -29.39 -1.12 -36.35
N VAL A 601 -29.00 -0.92 -37.61
CA VAL A 601 -29.91 -0.49 -38.69
C VAL A 601 -30.62 -1.72 -39.26
N ASN A 602 -29.90 -2.84 -39.38
CA ASN A 602 -30.44 -4.15 -39.74
C ASN A 602 -29.47 -5.26 -39.28
N ALA A 603 -29.76 -6.52 -39.63
CA ALA A 603 -28.94 -7.68 -39.25
C ALA A 603 -27.46 -7.63 -39.66
N LYS A 604 -27.08 -6.73 -40.58
CA LYS A 604 -25.72 -6.60 -41.13
C LYS A 604 -25.12 -5.20 -41.03
N ARG A 605 -25.91 -4.18 -40.65
CA ARG A 605 -25.48 -2.76 -40.61
C ARG A 605 -25.80 -2.11 -39.28
N TRP A 606 -24.89 -1.24 -38.85
CA TRP A 606 -24.97 -0.49 -37.61
C TRP A 606 -24.62 0.98 -37.89
N LYS A 607 -25.20 1.91 -37.12
CA LYS A 607 -24.94 3.35 -37.20
C LYS A 607 -24.62 3.93 -35.82
N ALA A 608 -23.78 4.95 -35.76
CA ALA A 608 -23.54 5.72 -34.56
C ALA A 608 -24.57 6.86 -34.44
N VAL A 609 -25.20 7.00 -33.28
CA VAL A 609 -26.11 8.09 -32.93
C VAL A 609 -25.65 8.74 -31.64
N LEU A 610 -26.02 10.00 -31.44
CA LEU A 610 -25.75 10.71 -30.20
C LEU A 610 -26.91 10.54 -29.21
N VAL A 611 -26.58 10.29 -27.94
CA VAL A 611 -27.55 10.18 -26.84
C VAL A 611 -27.17 11.07 -25.68
N GLU A 612 -28.16 11.51 -24.92
CA GLU A 612 -27.98 12.51 -23.85
C GLU A 612 -27.44 11.89 -22.54
N LYS A 613 -27.70 10.60 -22.31
CA LYS A 613 -27.28 9.89 -21.08
C LYS A 613 -26.18 8.89 -21.35
N GLN A 614 -25.18 8.83 -20.47
CA GLN A 614 -24.10 7.83 -20.53
C GLN A 614 -24.64 6.39 -20.55
N SER A 615 -25.66 6.12 -19.74
CA SER A 615 -26.32 4.80 -19.66
C SER A 615 -26.96 4.35 -20.98
N GLU A 616 -27.18 5.27 -21.91
CA GLU A 616 -27.71 4.97 -23.24
C GLU A 616 -26.59 4.85 -24.29
N GLY A 617 -25.38 5.33 -23.97
CA GLY A 617 -24.20 5.27 -24.80
C GLY A 617 -23.69 3.84 -24.95
N THR A 618 -23.06 3.54 -26.08
CA THR A 618 -22.44 2.24 -26.31
C THR A 618 -21.14 2.16 -25.54
N GLU A 619 -20.94 1.01 -24.92
CA GLU A 619 -19.68 0.63 -24.30
C GLU A 619 -18.77 0.00 -25.37
N PHE A 620 -17.59 0.56 -25.52
CA PHE A 620 -16.62 0.16 -26.54
C PHE A 620 -15.42 -0.51 -25.89
N GLN A 621 -14.85 -1.53 -26.56
CA GLN A 621 -13.62 -2.22 -26.16
C GLN A 621 -12.48 -1.99 -27.15
N LEU A 622 -11.22 -2.04 -26.67
CA LEU A 622 -10.05 -2.14 -27.53
C LEU A 622 -9.57 -3.59 -27.65
N SER A 623 -9.55 -4.14 -28.88
CA SER A 623 -9.03 -5.48 -29.17
C SER A 623 -8.04 -5.42 -30.33
N ASP A 624 -6.77 -5.76 -30.05
CA ASP A 624 -5.66 -5.68 -31.00
C ASP A 624 -5.52 -4.30 -31.68
N GLY A 625 -5.75 -3.22 -30.91
CA GLY A 625 -5.74 -1.84 -31.42
C GLY A 625 -6.97 -1.45 -32.26
N ASN A 626 -8.02 -2.27 -32.30
CA ASN A 626 -9.27 -1.94 -32.99
C ASN A 626 -10.37 -1.60 -31.98
N LEU A 627 -11.24 -0.66 -32.34
CA LEU A 627 -12.48 -0.39 -31.63
C LEU A 627 -13.50 -1.52 -31.86
N VAL A 628 -13.99 -2.11 -30.77
CA VAL A 628 -14.97 -3.19 -30.77
C VAL A 628 -16.20 -2.73 -29.98
N VAL A 629 -17.39 -3.03 -30.45
CA VAL A 629 -18.63 -2.73 -29.71
C VAL A 629 -19.00 -3.95 -28.85
N ASP A 630 -19.14 -3.80 -27.53
CA ASP A 630 -19.63 -4.90 -26.70
C ASP A 630 -21.12 -5.12 -27.01
N VAL A 631 -21.44 -6.27 -27.59
CA VAL A 631 -22.83 -6.69 -27.84
C VAL A 631 -23.05 -7.95 -27.03
N GLU A 632 -23.86 -7.82 -25.97
CA GLU A 632 -24.34 -8.93 -25.13
C GLU A 632 -23.23 -9.72 -24.40
N GLY A 633 -22.18 -9.05 -23.90
CA GLY A 633 -21.22 -9.66 -22.96
C GLY A 633 -20.31 -10.72 -23.59
N MET A 634 -20.12 -10.65 -24.91
CA MET A 634 -19.13 -11.46 -25.62
C MET A 634 -17.93 -10.59 -26.04
N PRO A 635 -16.69 -10.91 -25.61
CA PRO A 635 -15.47 -10.12 -25.87
C PRO A 635 -15.01 -10.15 -27.34
N THR A 636 -15.85 -10.63 -28.25
CA THR A 636 -15.63 -10.71 -29.70
C THR A 636 -16.71 -9.92 -30.45
N GLY A 637 -17.08 -8.76 -29.93
CA GLY A 637 -18.02 -7.86 -30.59
C GLY A 637 -17.62 -7.50 -32.03
N PRO A 638 -18.54 -6.87 -32.80
CA PRO A 638 -18.28 -6.40 -34.15
C PRO A 638 -17.03 -5.50 -34.18
N ARG A 639 -16.01 -5.85 -34.99
CA ARG A 639 -14.86 -4.96 -35.23
C ARG A 639 -15.30 -3.82 -36.15
N ALA A 640 -14.98 -2.59 -35.78
CA ALA A 640 -15.00 -1.47 -36.70
C ALA A 640 -13.96 -1.73 -37.81
N ARG A 641 -14.40 -1.97 -39.05
CA ARG A 641 -13.52 -2.08 -40.23
C ARG A 641 -14.05 -1.19 -41.35
N PRO A 642 -13.20 -0.36 -41.99
CA PRO A 642 -13.54 0.32 -43.23
C PRO A 642 -13.89 -0.69 -44.34
N GLN A 643 -14.62 -0.23 -45.36
CA GLN A 643 -14.97 -1.06 -46.51
C GLN A 643 -13.71 -1.53 -47.27
N ASN A 644 -13.71 -2.80 -47.69
CA ASN A 644 -12.70 -3.51 -48.50
C ASN A 644 -11.42 -4.03 -47.78
N SER A 645 -11.55 -4.70 -46.63
CA SER A 645 -10.53 -5.66 -46.18
C SER A 645 -10.90 -7.07 -46.69
N GLU A 646 -10.27 -7.54 -47.75
CA GLU A 646 -10.46 -8.91 -48.26
C GLU A 646 -9.85 -9.95 -47.30
N SER A 647 -10.56 -10.30 -46.22
CA SER A 647 -10.66 -11.69 -45.79
C SER A 647 -11.86 -11.90 -44.86
N ASP A 648 -12.77 -12.74 -45.33
CA ASP A 648 -13.97 -13.20 -44.65
C ASP A 648 -13.64 -14.32 -43.65
N SER A 649 -14.00 -14.10 -42.40
CA SER A 649 -14.91 -15.03 -41.74
C SER A 649 -15.73 -14.28 -40.69
N VAL A 650 -16.97 -13.96 -41.11
CA VAL A 650 -18.14 -13.56 -40.30
C VAL A 650 -17.87 -12.53 -39.22
N MET A 651 -17.51 -11.31 -39.63
CA MET A 651 -17.50 -10.13 -38.75
C MET A 651 -18.64 -9.20 -39.16
N ARG A 652 -19.53 -8.87 -38.22
CA ARG A 652 -20.59 -7.87 -38.44
C ARG A 652 -19.92 -6.49 -38.57
N HIS A 653 -20.32 -5.67 -39.56
CA HIS A 653 -19.68 -4.38 -39.86
C HIS A 653 -20.39 -3.21 -39.19
N VAL A 654 -19.62 -2.29 -38.61
CA VAL A 654 -20.06 -0.93 -38.29
C VAL A 654 -19.53 -0.03 -39.42
N GLU A 655 -20.41 0.63 -40.17
CA GLU A 655 -20.02 1.50 -41.29
C GLU A 655 -19.55 2.87 -40.73
N PHE A 656 -18.32 3.25 -41.07
CA PHE A 656 -17.75 4.59 -40.86
C PHE A 656 -17.35 5.13 -42.24
N ASP A 657 -17.64 6.39 -42.55
CA ASP A 657 -17.25 6.97 -43.84
C ASP A 657 -15.75 7.32 -43.84
N SER A 658 -14.93 6.49 -44.50
CA SER A 658 -13.86 6.92 -45.44
C SER A 658 -13.08 5.74 -46.07
N LEU A 659 -12.41 6.06 -47.19
CA LEU A 659 -11.84 5.26 -48.29
C LEU A 659 -10.84 4.10 -48.00
N ASP A 660 -10.82 3.16 -48.97
CA ASP A 660 -9.73 2.34 -49.51
C ASP A 660 -8.82 1.52 -48.56
N GLY A 661 -9.36 0.47 -47.91
CA GLY A 661 -8.56 -0.70 -47.54
C GLY A 661 -7.44 -0.50 -46.49
N VAL A 662 -7.44 0.60 -45.73
CA VAL A 662 -6.41 0.90 -44.72
C VAL A 662 -6.84 0.46 -43.31
N LYS A 663 -5.95 -0.22 -42.57
CA LYS A 663 -6.15 -0.52 -41.15
C LYS A 663 -5.90 0.74 -40.30
N CYS A 664 -6.86 1.08 -39.43
CA CYS A 664 -6.72 2.12 -38.42
C CYS A 664 -6.48 1.48 -37.04
N GLU A 665 -5.41 1.90 -36.38
CA GLU A 665 -5.10 1.54 -34.99
C GLU A 665 -5.60 2.66 -34.08
N PHE A 666 -6.51 2.35 -33.16
CA PHE A 666 -7.04 3.27 -32.18
C PHE A 666 -6.34 3.08 -30.84
N SER A 667 -6.17 4.18 -30.13
CA SER A 667 -5.49 4.27 -28.85
C SER A 667 -6.25 5.17 -27.93
N ILE A 668 -6.40 4.75 -26.68
CA ILE A 668 -7.05 5.57 -25.67
C ILE A 668 -6.08 5.85 -24.55
N THR A 669 -6.07 7.10 -24.16
CA THR A 669 -5.18 7.61 -23.13
C THR A 669 -5.92 8.63 -22.29
N GLY A 670 -6.33 8.22 -21.09
CA GLY A 670 -7.21 9.04 -20.26
C GLY A 670 -8.55 9.27 -20.97
N SER A 671 -8.90 10.53 -21.22
CA SER A 671 -10.10 10.90 -21.96
C SER A 671 -9.87 11.13 -23.46
N GLU A 672 -8.71 10.81 -24.01
CA GLU A 672 -8.41 11.09 -25.42
C GLU A 672 -8.37 9.80 -26.25
N VAL A 673 -9.03 9.83 -27.42
CA VAL A 673 -8.92 8.80 -28.45
C VAL A 673 -8.01 9.31 -29.55
N THR A 674 -6.90 8.61 -29.79
CA THR A 674 -5.97 8.86 -30.89
C THR A 674 -6.04 7.70 -31.88
N PHE A 675 -5.81 7.95 -33.17
CA PHE A 675 -5.70 6.87 -34.15
C PHE A 675 -4.49 7.05 -35.08
N SER A 676 -3.99 5.93 -35.59
CA SER A 676 -2.89 5.88 -36.56
C SER A 676 -3.20 4.89 -37.69
N TRP A 677 -2.73 5.18 -38.89
CA TRP A 677 -2.82 4.23 -40.01
C TRP A 677 -1.73 3.15 -39.92
N ASP A 678 -1.91 2.03 -40.63
CA ASP A 678 -0.96 0.90 -40.84
C ASP A 678 0.49 1.30 -41.25
N ASN A 679 0.70 2.60 -41.50
CA ASN A 679 1.95 3.23 -41.88
C ASN A 679 2.60 4.07 -40.74
N GLY A 680 2.05 4.06 -39.53
CA GLY A 680 2.66 4.66 -38.33
C GLY A 680 2.59 6.18 -38.23
N ARG A 681 1.78 6.86 -39.06
CA ARG A 681 1.47 8.29 -38.88
C ARG A 681 0.33 8.44 -37.88
N THR A 682 0.61 9.05 -36.73
CA THR A 682 -0.38 9.55 -35.77
C THR A 682 -0.93 10.87 -36.28
N TRP A 683 -2.27 10.98 -36.37
CA TRP A 683 -2.92 12.23 -36.72
C TRP A 683 -3.83 12.65 -35.56
N ASN A 684 -3.60 13.84 -35.01
CA ASN A 684 -4.59 14.53 -34.17
C ASN A 684 -5.56 15.24 -35.11
N ARG A 685 -6.64 14.58 -35.52
CA ARG A 685 -7.69 15.24 -36.32
C ARG A 685 -9.06 15.07 -35.69
N ARG A 686 -9.87 16.12 -35.85
CA ARG A 686 -11.25 16.23 -35.36
C ARG A 686 -12.14 15.24 -36.12
N PHE A 687 -13.12 14.70 -35.42
CA PHE A 687 -14.18 13.90 -36.01
C PHE A 687 -15.28 14.84 -36.49
N TYR A 688 -16.10 14.41 -37.43
CA TYR A 688 -17.36 15.10 -37.69
C TYR A 688 -18.53 14.12 -37.69
N ILE A 689 -19.71 14.63 -37.37
CA ILE A 689 -20.96 13.88 -37.50
C ILE A 689 -21.82 14.60 -38.52
N LYS A 690 -22.01 14.00 -39.69
CA LYS A 690 -22.89 14.49 -40.75
C LYS A 690 -23.95 13.45 -41.05
N ASP A 691 -25.22 13.84 -41.05
CA ASP A 691 -26.36 12.95 -41.36
C ASP A 691 -26.43 11.63 -40.56
N GLY A 692 -25.89 11.61 -39.33
CA GLY A 692 -25.84 10.42 -38.48
C GLY A 692 -24.68 9.45 -38.77
N TRP A 693 -23.66 9.93 -39.48
CA TRP A 693 -22.42 9.21 -39.78
C TRP A 693 -21.24 9.85 -39.07
N LEU A 694 -20.38 9.04 -38.43
CA LEU A 694 -19.10 9.50 -37.90
C LEU A 694 -18.06 9.44 -39.03
N GLY A 695 -17.56 10.60 -39.45
CA GLY A 695 -16.60 10.74 -40.55
C GLY A 695 -15.23 11.28 -40.11
N PHE A 696 -14.21 11.06 -40.96
CA PHE A 696 -12.83 11.51 -40.77
C PHE A 696 -12.43 12.54 -41.86
N LEU A 697 -11.79 13.65 -41.48
CA LEU A 697 -11.29 14.67 -42.43
C LEU A 697 -9.79 14.49 -42.73
N PHE A 698 -9.40 14.28 -44.00
CA PHE A 698 -8.00 14.17 -44.45
C PHE A 698 -7.67 15.21 -45.56
N GLY A 699 -6.57 15.97 -45.43
CA GLY A 699 -6.12 16.99 -46.40
C GLY A 699 -5.56 18.29 -45.77
N ASP A 700 -4.67 18.98 -46.51
CA ASP A 700 -4.19 20.37 -46.29
C ASP A 700 -5.06 21.39 -47.05
N SER A 701 -6.36 21.13 -47.21
CA SER A 701 -7.27 22.04 -47.91
C SER A 701 -7.87 23.06 -46.95
N ASP A 702 -7.91 24.31 -47.41
CA ASP A 702 -8.42 25.50 -46.73
C ASP A 702 -9.75 25.25 -45.97
N PRO A 703 -9.91 25.73 -44.73
CA PRO A 703 -11.05 25.48 -43.86
C PRO A 703 -12.31 26.32 -44.20
N TYR A 704 -12.50 26.74 -45.45
CA TYR A 704 -13.52 27.72 -45.86
C TYR A 704 -14.56 27.18 -46.86
N GLU A 705 -14.95 25.91 -46.77
CA GLU A 705 -16.25 25.50 -47.33
C GLU A 705 -17.24 25.19 -46.21
N ASP A 706 -18.38 25.89 -46.27
CA ASP A 706 -19.36 26.14 -45.22
C ASP A 706 -20.14 24.91 -44.73
N ASP A 707 -20.56 24.98 -43.47
CA ASP A 707 -21.72 24.31 -42.83
C ASP A 707 -21.65 22.83 -42.39
N ASP A 708 -20.48 22.26 -42.09
CA ASP A 708 -20.41 21.00 -41.33
C ASP A 708 -19.81 21.22 -39.92
N GLY A 709 -20.64 21.04 -38.89
CA GLY A 709 -20.23 21.15 -37.49
C GLY A 709 -19.06 20.21 -37.18
N GLN A 710 -17.92 20.79 -36.80
CA GLN A 710 -16.74 20.03 -36.38
C GLN A 710 -16.90 19.59 -34.93
N PHE A 711 -16.49 18.36 -34.60
CA PHE A 711 -16.65 17.81 -33.27
C PHE A 711 -15.32 17.26 -32.72
N MET A 712 -15.10 17.46 -31.42
CA MET A 712 -14.04 16.81 -30.67
C MET A 712 -14.61 15.55 -30.00
N LEU A 713 -13.90 14.44 -30.08
CA LEU A 713 -14.31 13.17 -29.49
C LEU A 713 -13.38 12.86 -28.34
N ASP A 714 -13.95 12.85 -27.14
CA ASP A 714 -13.25 12.45 -25.92
C ASP A 714 -13.77 11.08 -25.47
N ALA A 715 -12.93 10.25 -24.90
CA ALA A 715 -13.33 9.07 -24.16
C ALA A 715 -13.65 9.43 -22.71
N VAL A 716 -14.58 8.72 -22.09
CA VAL A 716 -14.77 8.77 -20.64
C VAL A 716 -14.84 7.34 -20.12
N TYR A 717 -13.97 7.06 -19.16
CA TYR A 717 -13.96 5.85 -18.35
C TYR A 717 -14.93 5.99 -17.18
#